data_AF-A0A2E7PQN3-F1
#
_entry.id   AF-A0A2E7PQN3-F1
#
_cell.length_a   1.000
_cell.length_b   1.000
_cell.length_c   1.000
_cell.angle_alpha   90.00
_cell.angle_beta   90.00
_cell.angle_gamma   90.00
#
_symmetry.space_group_name_H-M   'P 1'
#
loop_
_entity.id
_entity.type
_entity.pdbx_description
1 polymer ?
#
loop_
_entity_poly.entity_id
_entity_poly.type
_entity_poly.pdbx_seq_one_letter_code
_entity_poly.pdbx_strand_id
1 'polypeptide(L)'
;MLLEEADQARVDELAKRASSAFAESDLGQVRQLYGQVLEIDPAHPAANYWLGYLECREGRPENGVNYLRTATESALACAEWLAPDSLLELGMALNTLGQADEADEQFATVQQRFPNYAEGQLAIAEDLGGDEHLVESAIDACHRGLLVNGQHTGLLKKTAELLEQEERWDEAADFWGHLAEMSEPQANLHIKMGIAWQRHGEAGSAREQFDKALAIEPENEAATFAMVQLLDEQGEPEEIIPRLERLAKAKPESARVALALANYLRKYGRLAEAIDWWRSGLAREPNWDDSWRDLGLGLEHLHRINEAVEAYRHAVEAVPDNSENHRYLASALQDAGQLDSALESFNRATELNTDNADAHWGRFWVRALRGEFPDAWDDYEWRWKLSNRNTPQLDDSTPLWDGNDLSGQTIFLRAEQGYGDTIQAIRYAPRLVEMGATVKVGCPPALARLLADAPGVSEVATGNAGTVTYHCHQAMFSLPRLLGTTLDSIPGPAPYLKSQSQAGLELPQTKGILRVGLVWQGSGSQSLDRRSVPFELLKPLLEQERTLFFSLQLGDAAHDPGRAGVEEKIADLSPLMDDFASTATLMEQLDLIITIDTAVAHLAGALGKPTWLLLSATPDWRWMLERSDSPWYPSMRLFRQAKPGDWSEPLAKLREELGRTI
;
A
#
# COMPACT_ATOMS: atom_id res chain seq x y z
N MET A 1 71.28 20.29 20.00
CA MET A 1 72.22 20.01 21.13
C MET A 1 71.91 18.59 21.56
N LEU A 2 72.87 17.66 21.52
CA LEU A 2 72.56 16.26 21.86
C LEU A 2 72.29 16.19 23.37
N LEU A 3 71.13 15.67 23.76
CA LEU A 3 70.74 15.44 25.15
C LEU A 3 71.70 14.43 25.81
N GLU A 4 71.87 14.53 27.12
CA GLU A 4 72.55 13.49 27.89
C GLU A 4 71.70 12.21 27.88
N GLU A 5 72.34 11.03 27.92
CA GLU A 5 71.69 9.72 27.74
C GLU A 5 70.56 9.47 28.75
N ALA A 6 70.69 10.00 29.97
CA ALA A 6 69.66 9.92 31.02
C ALA A 6 68.44 10.81 30.73
N ASP A 7 68.64 11.98 30.12
CA ASP A 7 67.55 12.90 29.76
C ASP A 7 66.79 12.39 28.54
N GLN A 8 67.48 11.78 27.57
CA GLN A 8 66.83 11.12 26.42
C GLN A 8 65.92 9.97 26.87
N ALA A 9 66.41 9.09 27.74
CA ALA A 9 65.61 7.97 28.25
C ALA A 9 64.35 8.45 29.01
N ARG A 10 64.46 9.57 29.73
CA ARG A 10 63.35 10.19 30.45
C ARG A 10 62.33 10.82 29.50
N VAL A 11 62.79 11.49 28.44
CA VAL A 11 61.92 12.05 27.38
C VAL A 11 61.14 10.93 26.69
N ASP A 12 61.79 9.83 26.31
CA ASP A 12 61.15 8.70 25.64
C ASP A 12 60.07 8.05 26.52
N GLU A 13 60.32 7.90 27.83
CA GLU A 13 59.35 7.38 28.79
C GLU A 13 58.12 8.30 28.92
N LEU A 14 58.34 9.60 29.07
CA LEU A 14 57.28 10.59 29.19
C LEU A 14 56.44 10.68 27.91
N ALA A 15 57.08 10.70 26.73
CA ALA A 15 56.39 10.74 25.44
C ALA A 15 55.56 9.47 25.19
N LYS A 16 56.07 8.29 25.59
CA LYS A 16 55.31 7.04 25.51
C LYS A 16 54.08 7.07 26.40
N ARG A 17 54.20 7.54 27.64
CA ARG A 17 53.07 7.68 28.57
C ARG A 17 52.05 8.70 28.07
N ALA A 18 52.51 9.80 27.47
CA ALA A 18 51.64 10.80 26.86
C ALA A 18 50.85 10.22 25.69
N SER A 19 51.49 9.40 24.84
CA SER A 19 50.81 8.70 23.75
C SER A 19 49.75 7.71 24.25
N SER A 20 50.02 6.99 25.35
CA SER A 20 49.02 6.13 26.00
C SER A 20 47.85 6.92 26.56
N ALA A 21 48.11 8.05 27.22
CA ALA A 21 47.05 8.93 27.74
C ALA A 21 46.16 9.50 26.61
N PHE A 22 46.74 9.78 25.44
CA PHE A 22 45.98 10.21 24.27
C PHE A 22 45.04 9.11 23.76
N ALA A 23 45.50 7.85 23.72
CA ALA A 23 44.65 6.71 23.36
C ALA A 23 43.49 6.49 24.35
N GLU A 24 43.65 6.91 25.61
CA GLU A 24 42.63 6.88 26.64
C GLU A 24 41.77 8.17 26.69
N SER A 25 42.00 9.12 25.77
CA SER A 25 41.33 10.42 25.71
C SER A 25 41.52 11.31 26.96
N ASP A 26 42.56 11.07 27.77
CA ASP A 26 42.92 11.92 28.92
C ASP A 26 43.78 13.10 28.46
N LEU A 27 43.12 14.07 27.84
CA LEU A 27 43.79 15.26 27.27
C LEU A 27 44.51 16.12 28.33
N GLY A 28 44.05 16.07 29.59
CA GLY A 28 44.69 16.75 30.70
C GLY A 28 46.05 16.13 31.04
N GLN A 29 46.11 14.79 31.08
CA GLN A 29 47.35 14.06 31.29
C GLN A 29 48.31 14.17 30.09
N VAL A 30 47.80 14.14 28.85
CA VAL A 30 48.59 14.40 27.64
C VAL A 30 49.32 15.74 27.74
N ARG A 31 48.59 16.81 28.11
CA ARG A 31 49.14 18.15 28.27
C ARG A 31 50.22 18.22 29.34
N GLN A 32 49.98 17.59 30.49
CA GLN A 32 50.96 17.55 31.58
C GLN A 32 52.25 16.83 31.17
N LEU A 33 52.12 15.65 30.55
CA LEU A 33 53.26 14.81 30.20
C LEU A 33 54.08 15.40 29.06
N TYR A 34 53.44 15.90 27.99
CA TYR A 34 54.17 16.59 26.93
C TYR A 34 54.74 17.94 27.39
N GLY A 35 54.10 18.63 28.34
CA GLY A 35 54.70 19.80 28.99
C GLY A 35 56.01 19.48 29.70
N GLN A 36 56.06 18.37 30.44
CA GLN A 36 57.31 17.89 31.08
C GLN A 36 58.38 17.46 30.07
N VAL A 37 57.97 16.93 28.91
CA VAL A 37 58.90 16.65 27.80
C VAL A 37 59.54 17.96 27.31
N LEU A 38 58.74 19.01 27.10
CA LEU A 38 59.25 20.30 26.62
C LEU A 38 60.12 21.06 27.63
N GLU A 39 60.00 20.77 28.94
CA GLU A 39 60.94 21.29 29.95
C GLU A 39 62.36 20.74 29.79
N ILE A 40 62.49 19.52 29.24
CA ILE A 40 63.77 18.82 29.05
C ILE A 40 64.28 19.02 27.62
N ASP A 41 63.39 18.89 26.63
CA ASP A 41 63.66 19.10 25.21
C ASP A 41 62.64 20.06 24.58
N PRO A 42 62.91 21.38 24.59
CA PRO A 42 61.98 22.37 24.04
C PRO A 42 61.69 22.21 22.55
N ALA A 43 62.57 21.53 21.79
CA ALA A 43 62.43 21.29 20.36
C ALA A 43 61.84 19.90 20.05
N HIS A 44 61.35 19.18 21.06
CA HIS A 44 60.84 17.83 20.84
C HIS A 44 59.64 17.83 19.87
N PRO A 45 59.73 17.16 18.70
CA PRO A 45 58.78 17.36 17.60
C PRO A 45 57.37 16.89 17.94
N ALA A 46 57.21 15.69 18.51
CA ALA A 46 55.89 15.15 18.85
C ALA A 46 55.21 15.91 20.00
N ALA A 47 55.99 16.42 20.96
CA ALA A 47 55.43 17.13 22.11
C ALA A 47 54.90 18.51 21.68
N ASN A 48 55.67 19.22 20.84
CA ASN A 48 55.22 20.46 20.23
C ASN A 48 54.00 20.23 19.30
N TYR A 49 54.00 19.17 18.49
CA TYR A 49 52.85 18.83 17.64
C TYR A 49 51.56 18.65 18.44
N TRP A 50 51.57 17.73 19.43
CA TRP A 50 50.36 17.40 20.18
C TRP A 50 49.86 18.55 21.06
N LEU A 51 50.75 19.32 21.69
CA LEU A 51 50.34 20.51 22.44
C LEU A 51 49.77 21.59 21.52
N GLY A 52 50.40 21.80 20.36
CA GLY A 52 49.91 22.75 19.36
C GLY A 52 48.53 22.36 18.81
N TYR A 53 48.35 21.09 18.46
CA TYR A 53 47.07 20.51 18.04
C TYR A 53 45.98 20.73 19.10
N LEU A 54 46.26 20.44 20.38
CA LEU A 54 45.29 20.65 21.46
C LEU A 54 44.92 22.12 21.66
N GLU A 55 45.88 23.05 21.60
CA GLU A 55 45.60 24.49 21.66
C GLU A 55 44.68 24.95 20.52
N CYS A 56 44.94 24.49 19.30
CA CYS A 56 44.09 24.80 18.14
C CYS A 56 42.66 24.26 18.32
N ARG A 57 42.51 23.01 18.76
CA ARG A 57 41.19 22.37 18.97
C ARG A 57 40.40 23.02 20.10
N GLU A 58 41.08 23.60 21.09
CA GLU A 58 40.45 24.36 22.19
C GLU A 58 40.18 25.84 21.82
N GLY A 59 40.34 26.23 20.55
CA GLY A 59 40.04 27.57 20.06
C GLY A 59 41.09 28.62 20.41
N ARG A 60 42.35 28.21 20.63
CA ARG A 60 43.50 29.09 20.89
C ARG A 60 44.57 28.93 19.81
N PRO A 61 44.25 29.18 18.52
CA PRO A 61 45.17 28.97 17.40
C PRO A 61 46.46 29.80 17.51
N GLU A 62 46.41 30.98 18.16
CA GLU A 62 47.59 31.81 18.41
C GLU A 62 48.66 31.12 19.27
N ASN A 63 48.24 30.32 20.25
CA ASN A 63 49.15 29.51 21.05
C ASN A 63 49.59 28.28 20.27
N GLY A 64 48.66 27.65 19.56
CA GLY A 64 48.91 26.46 18.76
C GLY A 64 49.98 26.69 17.69
N VAL A 65 49.91 27.79 16.95
CA VAL A 65 50.89 28.15 15.91
C VAL A 65 52.32 28.20 16.44
N ASN A 66 52.55 28.70 17.67
CA ASN A 66 53.90 28.77 18.24
C ASN A 66 54.51 27.37 18.45
N TYR A 67 53.70 26.46 18.99
CA TYR A 67 54.10 25.06 19.13
C TYR A 67 54.27 24.38 17.77
N LEU A 68 53.32 24.57 16.85
CA LEU A 68 53.32 23.91 15.54
C LEU A 68 54.47 24.37 14.62
N ARG A 69 54.92 25.63 14.70
CA ARG A 69 56.14 26.08 14.00
C ARG A 69 57.37 25.33 14.49
N THR A 70 57.54 25.25 15.81
CA THR A 70 58.65 24.51 16.43
C THR A 70 58.58 23.01 16.10
N ALA A 71 57.38 22.44 16.11
CA ALA A 71 57.14 21.05 15.71
C ALA A 71 57.55 20.80 14.26
N THR A 72 57.13 21.69 13.35
CA THR A 72 57.39 21.61 11.91
C THR A 72 58.89 21.70 11.60
N GLU A 73 59.58 22.71 12.14
CA GLU A 73 61.02 22.88 11.94
C GLU A 73 61.81 21.66 12.43
N SER A 74 61.43 21.13 13.60
CA SER A 74 62.09 19.98 14.22
C SER A 74 61.76 18.67 13.47
N ALA A 75 60.51 18.47 13.08
CA ALA A 75 60.07 17.28 12.35
C ALA A 75 60.74 17.17 10.98
N LEU A 76 60.88 18.29 10.26
CA LEU A 76 61.59 18.33 8.97
C LEU A 76 63.09 17.99 9.09
N ALA A 77 63.67 18.14 10.28
CA ALA A 77 65.08 17.88 10.55
C ALA A 77 65.35 16.45 11.07
N CYS A 78 64.50 15.92 11.96
CA CYS A 78 64.77 14.66 12.65
C CYS A 78 63.58 13.68 12.80
N ALA A 79 62.38 14.03 12.34
CA ALA A 79 61.19 13.17 12.43
C ALA A 79 60.29 13.30 11.18
N GLU A 80 60.82 12.92 10.01
CA GLU A 80 60.15 13.11 8.71
C GLU A 80 58.76 12.47 8.61
N TRP A 81 58.47 11.43 9.40
CA TRP A 81 57.15 10.78 9.43
C TRP A 81 56.05 11.66 10.02
N LEU A 82 56.38 12.63 10.88
CA LEU A 82 55.44 13.55 11.53
C LEU A 82 55.36 14.91 10.82
N ALA A 83 56.32 15.19 9.93
CA ALA A 83 56.45 16.47 9.27
C ALA A 83 55.24 16.87 8.41
N PRO A 84 54.61 15.96 7.61
CA PRO A 84 53.42 16.30 6.83
C PRO A 84 52.24 16.77 7.69
N ASP A 85 51.95 16.03 8.76
CA ASP A 85 50.82 16.35 9.64
C ASP A 85 51.10 17.62 10.45
N SER A 86 52.34 17.86 10.88
CA SER A 86 52.73 19.11 11.55
C SER A 86 52.57 20.33 10.65
N LEU A 87 52.97 20.22 9.38
CA LEU A 87 52.80 21.27 8.37
C LEU A 87 51.32 21.56 8.10
N LEU A 88 50.49 20.52 8.01
CA LEU A 88 49.05 20.67 7.79
C LEU A 88 48.34 21.32 8.96
N GLU A 89 48.59 20.86 10.19
CA GLU A 89 48.03 21.49 11.39
C GLU A 89 48.45 22.96 11.51
N LEU A 90 49.72 23.26 11.20
CA LEU A 90 50.21 24.63 11.17
C LEU A 90 49.46 25.46 10.12
N GLY A 91 49.33 24.96 8.89
CA GLY A 91 48.61 25.64 7.81
C GLY A 91 47.14 25.91 8.16
N MET A 92 46.43 24.94 8.73
CA MET A 92 45.05 25.11 9.19
C MET A 92 44.93 26.16 10.31
N ALA A 93 45.86 26.15 11.27
CA ALA A 93 45.89 27.13 12.35
C ALA A 93 46.18 28.55 11.83
N LEU A 94 47.10 28.70 10.87
CA LEU A 94 47.42 29.98 10.21
C LEU A 94 46.24 30.52 9.41
N ASN A 95 45.53 29.65 8.66
CA ASN A 95 44.28 30.02 7.98
C ASN A 95 43.21 30.52 8.96
N THR A 96 43.08 29.88 10.13
CA THR A 96 42.15 30.32 11.19
C THR A 96 42.49 31.72 11.71
N LEU A 97 43.77 32.11 11.69
CA LEU A 97 44.25 33.44 12.06
C LEU A 97 44.20 34.46 10.90
N GLY A 98 43.72 34.06 9.71
CA GLY A 98 43.68 34.91 8.52
C GLY A 98 45.03 35.11 7.83
N GLN A 99 46.01 34.24 8.10
CA GLN A 99 47.36 34.28 7.53
C GLN A 99 47.49 33.31 6.34
N ALA A 100 46.69 33.54 5.28
CA ALA A 100 46.55 32.62 4.15
C ALA A 100 47.88 32.38 3.39
N ASP A 101 48.67 33.42 3.13
CA ASP A 101 49.93 33.29 2.39
C ASP A 101 50.90 32.32 3.09
N GLU A 102 51.03 32.42 4.42
CA GLU A 102 51.90 31.53 5.20
C GLU A 102 51.35 30.11 5.30
N ALA A 103 50.01 29.96 5.30
CA ALA A 103 49.36 28.65 5.29
C ALA A 103 49.60 27.92 3.95
N ASP A 104 49.44 28.62 2.83
CA ASP A 104 49.68 28.09 1.49
C ASP A 104 51.13 27.62 1.31
N GLU A 105 52.10 28.34 1.89
CA GLU A 105 53.50 27.90 1.92
C GLU A 105 53.67 26.54 2.64
N GLN A 106 52.91 26.29 3.71
CA GLN A 106 52.98 25.00 4.42
C GLN A 106 52.41 23.87 3.56
N PHE A 107 51.23 24.06 2.96
CA PHE A 107 50.61 23.05 2.10
C PHE A 107 51.46 22.76 0.86
N ALA A 108 52.02 23.79 0.23
CA ALA A 108 52.95 23.64 -0.88
C ALA A 108 54.21 22.85 -0.49
N THR A 109 54.71 23.07 0.73
CA THR A 109 55.84 22.30 1.27
C THR A 109 55.48 20.82 1.44
N VAL A 110 54.27 20.50 1.90
CA VAL A 110 53.80 19.11 1.98
C VAL A 110 53.75 18.49 0.58
N GLN A 111 53.16 19.18 -0.38
CA GLN A 111 53.05 18.67 -1.76
C GLN A 111 54.42 18.43 -2.41
N GLN A 112 55.37 19.35 -2.20
CA GLN A 112 56.70 19.27 -2.80
C GLN A 112 57.58 18.17 -2.17
N ARG A 113 57.56 18.04 -0.84
CA ARG A 113 58.46 17.14 -0.11
C ARG A 113 57.87 15.75 0.13
N PHE A 114 56.54 15.64 0.15
CA PHE A 114 55.80 14.41 0.43
C PHE A 114 54.75 14.15 -0.66
N PRO A 115 55.17 13.87 -1.92
CA PRO A 115 54.27 13.82 -3.07
C PRO A 115 53.20 12.73 -3.00
N ASN A 116 53.38 11.69 -2.18
CA ASN A 116 52.41 10.60 -2.00
C ASN A 116 51.41 10.85 -0.83
N TYR A 117 51.44 12.03 -0.21
CA TYR A 117 50.61 12.30 0.97
C TYR A 117 49.11 12.24 0.63
N ALA A 118 48.71 12.82 -0.51
CA ALA A 118 47.32 12.82 -0.95
C ALA A 118 46.81 11.39 -1.23
N GLU A 119 47.63 10.55 -1.89
CA GLU A 119 47.31 9.13 -2.13
C GLU A 119 47.22 8.35 -0.81
N GLY A 120 48.08 8.65 0.16
CA GLY A 120 48.02 8.06 1.49
C GLY A 120 46.73 8.42 2.23
N GLN A 121 46.31 9.68 2.17
CA GLN A 121 45.04 10.14 2.75
C GLN A 121 43.83 9.48 2.09
N LEU A 122 43.86 9.28 0.77
CA LEU A 122 42.80 8.54 0.07
C LEU A 122 42.71 7.10 0.58
N ALA A 123 43.84 6.41 0.74
CA ALA A 123 43.86 5.05 1.27
C ALA A 123 43.30 4.96 2.70
N ILE A 124 43.59 5.95 3.55
CA ILE A 124 43.02 6.05 4.90
C ILE A 124 41.50 6.25 4.83
N ALA A 125 41.02 7.16 3.98
CA ALA A 125 39.59 7.39 3.83
C ALA A 125 38.82 6.18 3.26
N GLU A 126 39.46 5.39 2.39
CA GLU A 126 38.89 4.14 1.88
C GLU A 126 38.79 3.06 2.98
N ASP A 127 39.82 2.94 3.84
CA ASP A 127 39.84 1.99 4.96
C ASP A 127 38.79 2.35 6.03
N LEU A 128 38.71 3.63 6.40
CA LEU A 128 37.79 4.12 7.43
C LEU A 128 36.33 4.17 6.94
N GLY A 129 36.10 4.50 5.67
CA GLY A 129 34.76 4.74 5.12
C GLY A 129 33.85 3.50 5.05
N GLY A 130 34.36 2.31 5.36
CA GLY A 130 33.55 1.09 5.48
C GLY A 130 32.85 0.94 6.84
N ASP A 131 33.27 1.70 7.86
CA ASP A 131 32.68 1.68 9.19
C ASP A 131 31.83 2.94 9.40
N GLU A 132 30.52 2.76 9.63
CA GLU A 132 29.56 3.85 9.86
C GLU A 132 29.96 4.75 11.04
N HIS A 133 30.75 4.27 12.00
CA HIS A 133 31.21 5.08 13.13
C HIS A 133 32.46 5.93 12.83
N LEU A 134 33.10 5.72 11.68
CA LEU A 134 34.37 6.37 11.30
C LEU A 134 34.25 7.26 10.06
N VAL A 135 33.06 7.46 9.52
CA VAL A 135 32.82 8.24 8.29
C VAL A 135 33.33 9.68 8.40
N GLU A 136 33.10 10.35 9.53
CA GLU A 136 33.64 11.70 9.77
C GLU A 136 35.19 11.73 9.80
N SER A 137 35.83 10.65 10.26
CA SER A 137 37.29 10.53 10.20
C SER A 137 37.79 10.28 8.78
N ALA A 138 37.01 9.56 7.97
CA ALA A 138 37.28 9.38 6.54
C ALA A 138 37.13 10.70 5.76
N ILE A 139 36.12 11.51 6.09
CA ILE A 139 35.94 12.86 5.52
C ILE A 139 37.11 13.78 5.91
N ASP A 140 37.54 13.76 7.18
CA ASP A 140 38.71 14.52 7.64
C ASP A 140 39.98 14.15 6.86
N ALA A 141 40.24 12.84 6.68
CA ALA A 141 41.35 12.36 5.87
C ALA A 141 41.26 12.90 4.43
N CYS A 142 40.06 12.89 3.84
CA CYS A 142 39.87 13.43 2.49
C CYS A 142 40.17 14.94 2.42
N HIS A 143 39.65 15.73 3.36
CA HIS A 143 39.89 17.17 3.43
C HIS A 143 41.36 17.50 3.64
N ARG A 144 42.08 16.76 4.49
CA ARG A 144 43.54 16.90 4.67
C ARG A 144 44.29 16.69 3.38
N GLY A 145 43.95 15.64 2.62
CA GLY A 145 44.55 15.40 1.30
C GLY A 145 44.26 16.53 0.31
N LEU A 146 43.04 17.07 0.32
CA LEU A 146 42.61 18.15 -0.57
C LEU A 146 43.21 19.53 -0.21
N LEU A 147 43.58 19.78 1.05
CA LEU A 147 44.36 20.96 1.42
C LEU A 147 45.74 20.99 0.73
N VAL A 148 46.36 19.81 0.57
CA VAL A 148 47.66 19.66 -0.10
C VAL A 148 47.51 19.65 -1.62
N ASN A 149 46.50 18.94 -2.12
CA ASN A 149 46.21 18.84 -3.55
C ASN A 149 44.71 18.96 -3.80
N GLY A 150 44.22 20.19 -3.90
CA GLY A 150 42.80 20.47 -4.17
C GLY A 150 42.30 19.95 -5.51
N GLN A 151 43.21 19.51 -6.37
CA GLN A 151 42.94 18.97 -7.70
C GLN A 151 42.92 17.43 -7.74
N HIS A 152 43.02 16.76 -6.59
CA HIS A 152 43.09 15.31 -6.52
C HIS A 152 41.72 14.66 -6.73
N THR A 153 41.46 14.19 -7.96
CA THR A 153 40.16 13.66 -8.38
C THR A 153 39.64 12.48 -7.55
N GLY A 154 40.53 11.58 -7.11
CA GLY A 154 40.16 10.46 -6.25
C GLY A 154 39.66 10.90 -4.88
N LEU A 155 40.22 11.99 -4.33
CA LEU A 155 39.81 12.53 -3.04
C LEU A 155 38.50 13.29 -3.19
N LEU A 156 38.35 14.14 -4.21
CA LEU A 156 37.09 14.84 -4.51
C LEU A 156 35.92 13.85 -4.64
N LYS A 157 36.13 12.75 -5.40
CA LYS A 157 35.15 11.68 -5.54
C LYS A 157 34.82 11.03 -4.20
N LYS A 158 35.83 10.63 -3.44
CA LYS A 158 35.63 9.93 -2.16
C LYS A 158 34.93 10.82 -1.13
N THR A 159 35.29 12.10 -1.06
CA THR A 159 34.59 13.09 -0.21
C THR A 159 33.11 13.16 -0.56
N ALA A 160 32.77 13.29 -1.84
CA ALA A 160 31.38 13.38 -2.27
C ALA A 160 30.57 12.11 -1.90
N GLU A 161 31.15 10.93 -2.08
CA GLU A 161 30.50 9.65 -1.70
C GLU A 161 30.28 9.53 -0.19
N LEU A 162 31.24 9.95 0.63
CA LEU A 162 31.12 9.94 2.10
C LEU A 162 30.08 10.97 2.58
N LEU A 163 29.99 12.13 1.94
CA LEU A 163 28.98 13.14 2.25
C LEU A 163 27.57 12.68 1.85
N GLU A 164 27.41 11.94 0.75
CA GLU A 164 26.14 11.28 0.40
C GLU A 164 25.72 10.26 1.47
N GLN A 165 26.67 9.52 2.05
CA GLN A 165 26.42 8.56 3.13
C GLN A 165 25.93 9.24 4.42
N GLU A 166 26.48 10.42 4.75
CA GLU A 166 26.06 11.24 5.90
C GLU A 166 24.85 12.16 5.59
N GLU A 167 24.21 12.00 4.43
CA GLU A 167 23.08 12.81 3.98
C GLU A 167 23.38 14.34 3.89
N ARG A 168 24.66 14.71 3.75
CA ARG A 168 25.15 16.09 3.55
C ARG A 168 25.13 16.46 2.08
N TRP A 169 23.92 16.50 1.53
CA TRP A 169 23.65 16.50 0.09
C TRP A 169 24.15 17.73 -0.67
N ASP A 170 24.09 18.92 -0.09
CA ASP A 170 24.59 20.16 -0.67
C ASP A 170 26.12 20.13 -0.82
N GLU A 171 26.83 19.76 0.26
CA GLU A 171 28.29 19.62 0.22
C GLU A 171 28.71 18.54 -0.78
N ALA A 172 28.02 17.40 -0.81
CA ALA A 172 28.29 16.34 -1.79
C ALA A 172 28.17 16.87 -3.23
N ALA A 173 27.14 17.68 -3.51
CA ALA A 173 26.93 18.27 -4.84
C ALA A 173 28.06 19.24 -5.23
N ASP A 174 28.59 20.01 -4.28
CA ASP A 174 29.74 20.90 -4.51
C ASP A 174 31.00 20.10 -4.88
N PHE A 175 31.30 19.02 -4.15
CA PHE A 175 32.45 18.16 -4.47
C PHE A 175 32.30 17.44 -5.81
N TRP A 176 31.10 16.99 -6.16
CA TRP A 176 30.84 16.48 -7.51
C TRP A 176 31.02 17.56 -8.58
N GLY A 177 30.62 18.81 -8.29
CA GLY A 177 30.83 19.97 -9.17
C GLY A 177 32.31 20.24 -9.41
N HIS A 178 33.12 20.31 -8.35
CA HIS A 178 34.57 20.46 -8.46
C HIS A 178 35.19 19.32 -9.27
N LEU A 179 34.78 18.07 -9.03
CA LEU A 179 35.27 16.94 -9.83
C LEU A 179 34.90 17.09 -11.32
N ALA A 180 33.71 17.61 -11.63
CA ALA A 180 33.24 17.82 -12.99
C ALA A 180 34.01 18.92 -13.72
N GLU A 181 34.39 20.01 -13.06
CA GLU A 181 35.22 21.09 -13.64
C GLU A 181 36.62 20.59 -14.07
N MET A 182 37.10 19.54 -13.42
CA MET A 182 38.43 18.98 -13.59
C MET A 182 38.48 17.76 -14.50
N SER A 183 37.32 17.20 -14.82
CA SER A 183 37.18 15.99 -15.62
C SER A 183 36.70 16.34 -17.04
N GLU A 184 36.92 15.42 -17.99
CA GLU A 184 36.20 15.50 -19.26
C GLU A 184 34.68 15.45 -19.01
N PRO A 185 33.86 16.15 -19.83
CA PRO A 185 32.41 16.17 -19.65
C PRO A 185 31.82 14.76 -19.55
N GLN A 186 31.21 14.46 -18.40
CA GLN A 186 30.65 13.15 -18.09
C GLN A 186 29.21 13.33 -17.60
N ALA A 187 28.26 12.69 -18.28
CA ALA A 187 26.86 12.72 -17.87
C ALA A 187 26.67 12.21 -16.44
N ASN A 188 27.43 11.18 -16.02
CA ASN A 188 27.33 10.58 -14.69
C ASN A 188 27.61 11.56 -13.53
N LEU A 189 28.53 12.50 -13.70
CA LEU A 189 28.81 13.50 -12.64
C LEU A 189 27.63 14.44 -12.46
N HIS A 190 27.04 14.91 -13.56
CA HIS A 190 25.83 15.71 -13.51
C HIS A 190 24.61 14.95 -12.98
N ILE A 191 24.49 13.64 -13.25
CA ILE A 191 23.45 12.80 -12.62
C ILE A 191 23.64 12.75 -11.10
N LYS A 192 24.86 12.52 -10.62
CA LYS A 192 25.17 12.50 -9.18
C LYS A 192 24.86 13.84 -8.50
N MET A 193 25.30 14.95 -9.09
CA MET A 193 24.96 16.30 -8.61
C MET A 193 23.44 16.53 -8.59
N GLY A 194 22.73 16.12 -9.64
CA GLY A 194 21.29 16.30 -9.73
C GLY A 194 20.53 15.52 -8.66
N ILE A 195 20.92 14.28 -8.39
CA ILE A 195 20.35 13.46 -7.31
C ILE A 195 20.63 14.09 -5.94
N ALA A 196 21.85 14.56 -5.70
CA ALA A 196 22.22 15.24 -4.46
C ALA A 196 21.35 16.51 -4.25
N TRP A 197 21.22 17.36 -5.26
CA TRP A 197 20.34 18.53 -5.18
C TRP A 197 18.87 18.18 -4.98
N GLN A 198 18.38 17.11 -5.61
CA GLN A 198 17.01 16.63 -5.42
C GLN A 198 16.77 16.17 -3.98
N ARG A 199 17.70 15.42 -3.40
CA ARG A 199 17.64 14.96 -1.99
C ARG A 199 17.72 16.12 -0.99
N HIS A 200 18.49 17.16 -1.32
CA HIS A 200 18.55 18.40 -0.55
C HIS A 200 17.24 19.22 -0.63
N GLY A 201 16.44 19.04 -1.68
CA GLY A 201 15.19 19.76 -1.91
C GLY A 201 15.29 20.91 -2.92
N GLU A 202 16.44 21.09 -3.57
CA GLU A 202 16.68 22.13 -4.58
C GLU A 202 16.36 21.61 -5.99
N ALA A 203 15.06 21.48 -6.27
CA ALA A 203 14.56 20.88 -7.49
C ALA A 203 15.00 21.64 -8.79
N GLY A 204 15.21 22.95 -8.70
CA GLY A 204 15.72 23.76 -9.82
C GLY A 204 17.15 23.39 -10.20
N SER A 205 18.04 23.30 -9.20
CA SER A 205 19.42 22.87 -9.37
C SER A 205 19.49 21.43 -9.87
N ALA A 206 18.64 20.54 -9.34
CA ALA A 206 18.55 19.16 -9.81
C ALA A 206 18.20 19.07 -11.31
N ARG A 207 17.16 19.80 -11.74
CA ARG A 207 16.74 19.87 -13.14
C ARG A 207 17.86 20.36 -14.06
N GLU A 208 18.56 21.43 -13.66
CA GLU A 208 19.68 21.96 -14.44
C GLU A 208 20.79 20.92 -14.65
N GLN A 209 21.15 20.17 -13.60
CA GLN A 209 22.17 19.13 -13.72
C GLN A 209 21.68 17.96 -14.59
N PHE A 210 20.44 17.52 -14.45
CA PHE A 210 19.90 16.48 -15.34
C PHE A 210 19.84 16.94 -16.81
N ASP A 211 19.52 18.21 -17.08
CA ASP A 211 19.57 18.77 -18.43
C ASP A 211 21.00 18.80 -18.98
N LYS A 212 22.00 19.14 -18.15
CA LYS A 212 23.43 19.04 -18.52
C LYS A 212 23.83 17.60 -18.83
N ALA A 213 23.41 16.63 -18.02
CA ALA A 213 23.66 15.21 -18.27
C ALA A 213 23.08 14.76 -19.63
N LEU A 214 21.84 15.16 -19.93
CA LEU A 214 21.16 14.86 -21.19
C LEU A 214 21.71 15.65 -22.39
N ALA A 215 22.34 16.80 -22.17
CA ALA A 215 23.05 17.52 -23.22
C ALA A 215 24.33 16.78 -23.66
N ILE A 216 25.02 16.12 -22.72
CA ILE A 216 26.21 15.31 -23.00
C ILE A 216 25.80 13.97 -23.62
N GLU A 217 24.82 13.27 -23.02
CA GLU A 217 24.31 11.98 -23.48
C GLU A 217 22.77 12.01 -23.60
N PRO A 218 22.21 12.40 -24.76
CA PRO A 218 20.75 12.55 -24.95
C PRO A 218 19.92 11.29 -24.74
N GLU A 219 20.54 10.11 -24.82
CA GLU A 219 19.90 8.80 -24.69
C GLU A 219 20.30 8.09 -23.39
N ASN A 220 20.83 8.83 -22.40
CA ASN A 220 21.19 8.26 -21.11
C ASN A 220 19.92 7.90 -20.30
N GLU A 221 19.78 6.62 -19.96
CA GLU A 221 18.60 6.15 -19.24
C GLU A 221 18.55 6.66 -17.80
N ALA A 222 19.69 6.68 -17.11
CA ALA A 222 19.76 7.11 -15.71
C ALA A 222 19.40 8.58 -15.57
N ALA A 223 19.93 9.45 -16.44
CA ALA A 223 19.57 10.86 -16.48
C ALA A 223 18.09 11.07 -16.82
N THR A 224 17.56 10.32 -17.81
CA THR A 224 16.14 10.43 -18.18
C THR A 224 15.22 9.99 -17.04
N PHE A 225 15.55 8.90 -16.35
CA PHE A 225 14.74 8.41 -15.23
C PHE A 225 14.80 9.34 -14.02
N ALA A 226 15.98 9.87 -13.69
CA ALA A 226 16.12 10.86 -12.63
C ALA A 226 15.31 12.14 -12.93
N MET A 227 15.38 12.63 -14.18
CA MET A 227 14.56 13.75 -14.65
C MET A 227 13.06 13.44 -14.57
N VAL A 228 12.63 12.26 -15.02
CA VAL A 228 11.22 11.85 -15.00
C VAL A 228 10.68 11.74 -13.57
N GLN A 229 11.47 11.20 -12.64
CA GLN A 229 11.10 11.15 -11.23
C GLN A 229 10.92 12.57 -10.67
N LEU A 230 11.86 13.48 -10.96
CA LEU A 230 11.76 14.87 -10.54
C LEU A 230 10.50 15.56 -11.09
N LEU A 231 10.21 15.40 -12.39
CA LEU A 231 9.02 15.97 -13.04
C LEU A 231 7.72 15.42 -12.44
N ASP A 232 7.70 14.14 -12.07
CA ASP A 232 6.55 13.50 -11.44
C ASP A 232 6.30 14.03 -10.02
N GLU A 233 7.38 14.23 -9.24
CA GLU A 233 7.34 14.88 -7.93
C GLU A 233 6.84 16.34 -8.02
N GLN A 234 7.19 17.05 -9.09
CA GLN A 234 6.72 18.42 -9.38
C GLN A 234 5.29 18.49 -9.94
N GLY A 235 4.71 17.36 -10.36
CA GLY A 235 3.40 17.33 -11.00
C GLY A 235 3.38 17.91 -12.41
N GLU A 236 4.47 17.72 -13.18
CA GLU A 236 4.63 18.16 -14.58
C GLU A 236 4.52 16.97 -15.58
N PRO A 237 3.33 16.35 -15.72
CA PRO A 237 3.15 15.12 -16.50
C PRO A 237 3.35 15.28 -18.02
N GLU A 238 3.16 16.52 -18.52
CA GLU A 238 3.20 16.89 -19.93
C GLU A 238 4.57 16.56 -20.57
N GLU A 239 5.65 16.61 -19.78
CA GLU A 239 7.02 16.39 -20.25
C GLU A 239 7.49 14.93 -20.12
N ILE A 240 6.85 14.13 -19.27
CA ILE A 240 7.34 12.78 -18.90
C ILE A 240 7.19 11.81 -20.07
N ILE A 241 5.97 11.67 -20.59
CA ILE A 241 5.68 10.67 -21.61
C ILE A 241 6.46 10.93 -22.91
N PRO A 242 6.49 12.16 -23.49
CA PRO A 242 7.28 12.41 -24.71
C PRO A 242 8.77 12.12 -24.56
N ARG A 243 9.31 12.31 -23.34
CA ARG A 243 10.72 12.06 -23.03
C ARG A 243 11.01 10.56 -22.98
N LEU A 244 10.15 9.78 -22.31
CA LEU A 244 10.24 8.31 -22.29
C LEU A 244 9.97 7.68 -23.67
N GLU A 245 9.03 8.20 -24.46
CA GLU A 245 8.79 7.74 -25.84
C GLU A 245 10.02 7.95 -26.73
N ARG A 246 10.70 9.09 -26.60
CA ARG A 246 11.96 9.36 -27.33
C ARG A 246 13.05 8.37 -26.93
N LEU A 247 13.21 8.13 -25.62
CA LEU A 247 14.20 7.18 -25.12
C LEU A 247 13.88 5.75 -25.57
N ALA A 248 12.62 5.33 -25.51
CA ALA A 248 12.18 4.00 -25.96
C ALA A 248 12.41 3.80 -27.46
N LYS A 249 12.28 4.86 -28.27
CA LYS A 249 12.59 4.82 -29.70
C LYS A 249 14.10 4.72 -29.96
N ALA A 250 14.92 5.38 -29.17
CA ALA A 250 16.38 5.33 -29.27
C ALA A 250 16.94 3.98 -28.80
N LYS A 251 16.32 3.38 -27.77
CA LYS A 251 16.74 2.12 -27.13
C LYS A 251 15.62 1.07 -27.19
N PRO A 252 15.25 0.58 -28.38
CA PRO A 252 14.16 -0.38 -28.55
C PRO A 252 14.43 -1.75 -27.90
N GLU A 253 15.68 -2.05 -27.54
CA GLU A 253 16.10 -3.25 -26.83
C GLU A 253 15.95 -3.17 -25.30
N SER A 254 15.83 -1.96 -24.74
CA SER A 254 15.77 -1.77 -23.29
C SER A 254 14.38 -2.10 -22.75
N ALA A 255 14.25 -3.27 -22.10
CA ALA A 255 13.01 -3.66 -21.42
C ALA A 255 12.67 -2.66 -20.31
N ARG A 256 13.68 -2.23 -19.54
CA ARG A 256 13.53 -1.26 -18.45
C ARG A 256 12.86 0.04 -18.90
N VAL A 257 13.26 0.58 -20.06
CA VAL A 257 12.66 1.80 -20.63
C VAL A 257 11.21 1.56 -21.07
N ALA A 258 10.93 0.44 -21.73
CA ALA A 258 9.56 0.08 -22.13
C ALA A 258 8.62 -0.06 -20.93
N LEU A 259 9.07 -0.72 -19.86
CA LEU A 259 8.29 -0.90 -18.63
C LEU A 259 8.07 0.42 -17.88
N ALA A 260 9.09 1.28 -17.80
CA ALA A 260 8.95 2.60 -17.21
C ALA A 260 7.92 3.45 -17.96
N LEU A 261 7.96 3.48 -19.30
CA LEU A 261 6.99 4.17 -20.13
C LEU A 261 5.57 3.63 -19.89
N ALA A 262 5.39 2.31 -19.82
CA ALA A 262 4.09 1.71 -19.53
C ALA A 262 3.53 2.15 -18.16
N ASN A 263 4.36 2.17 -17.12
CA ASN A 263 3.96 2.58 -15.78
C ASN A 263 3.49 4.04 -15.74
N TYR A 264 4.20 4.95 -16.40
CA TYR A 264 3.78 6.36 -16.50
C TYR A 264 2.57 6.58 -17.39
N LEU A 265 2.42 5.82 -18.49
CA LEU A 265 1.20 5.82 -19.30
C LEU A 265 -0.02 5.41 -18.46
N ARG A 266 0.10 4.36 -17.62
CA ARG A 266 -0.96 3.94 -16.68
C ARG A 266 -1.28 5.06 -15.70
N LYS A 267 -0.27 5.62 -15.04
CA LYS A 267 -0.43 6.68 -14.02
C LYS A 267 -1.21 7.88 -14.55
N TYR A 268 -0.99 8.25 -15.81
CA TYR A 268 -1.67 9.38 -16.47
C TYR A 268 -2.84 8.96 -17.37
N GLY A 269 -3.44 7.78 -17.13
CA GLY A 269 -4.73 7.39 -17.72
C GLY A 269 -4.67 6.86 -19.17
N ARG A 270 -3.49 6.74 -19.78
CA ARG A 270 -3.28 6.17 -21.13
C ARG A 270 -3.13 4.64 -21.07
N LEU A 271 -4.11 3.99 -20.45
CA LEU A 271 -4.04 2.56 -20.10
C LEU A 271 -3.91 1.62 -21.30
N ALA A 272 -4.62 1.92 -22.39
CA ALA A 272 -4.57 1.08 -23.60
C ALA A 272 -3.15 1.02 -24.19
N GLU A 273 -2.42 2.14 -24.18
CA GLU A 273 -1.05 2.22 -24.68
C GLU A 273 -0.05 1.58 -23.70
N ALA A 274 -0.30 1.71 -22.39
CA ALA A 274 0.52 1.05 -21.37
C ALA A 274 0.59 -0.47 -21.57
N ILE A 275 -0.53 -1.09 -21.95
CA ILE A 275 -0.61 -2.54 -22.21
C ILE A 275 0.36 -3.00 -23.31
N ASP A 276 0.45 -2.24 -24.41
CA ASP A 276 1.34 -2.59 -25.51
C ASP A 276 2.82 -2.44 -25.10
N TRP A 277 3.14 -1.42 -24.29
CA TRP A 277 4.49 -1.21 -23.77
C TRP A 277 4.91 -2.24 -22.72
N TRP A 278 4.03 -2.64 -21.79
CA TRP A 278 4.32 -3.74 -20.87
C TRP A 278 4.59 -5.03 -21.64
N ARG A 279 3.73 -5.39 -22.60
CA ARG A 279 3.92 -6.59 -23.46
C ARG A 279 5.27 -6.56 -24.17
N SER A 280 5.63 -5.41 -24.73
CA SER A 280 6.92 -5.22 -25.39
C SER A 280 8.08 -5.43 -24.42
N GLY A 281 8.09 -4.77 -23.26
CA GLY A 281 9.15 -4.93 -22.26
C GLY A 281 9.27 -6.36 -21.75
N LEU A 282 8.14 -6.98 -21.39
CA LEU A 282 8.10 -8.33 -20.80
C LEU A 282 8.43 -9.44 -21.80
N ALA A 283 8.22 -9.21 -23.11
CA ALA A 283 8.68 -10.14 -24.15
C ALA A 283 10.21 -10.22 -24.25
N ARG A 284 10.94 -9.20 -23.78
CA ARG A 284 12.42 -9.17 -23.74
C ARG A 284 12.94 -9.69 -22.41
N GLU A 285 12.36 -9.21 -21.32
CA GLU A 285 12.72 -9.62 -19.97
C GLU A 285 11.48 -10.08 -19.20
N PRO A 286 11.21 -11.39 -19.14
CA PRO A 286 9.99 -11.91 -18.52
C PRO A 286 10.05 -12.00 -16.99
N ASN A 287 11.19 -11.71 -16.36
CA ASN A 287 11.40 -11.94 -14.92
C ASN A 287 10.94 -10.77 -14.02
N TRP A 288 10.11 -9.87 -14.54
CA TRP A 288 9.60 -8.69 -13.82
C TRP A 288 8.15 -8.94 -13.38
N ASP A 289 7.96 -9.65 -12.27
CA ASP A 289 6.63 -10.04 -11.78
C ASP A 289 5.72 -8.85 -11.48
N ASP A 290 6.26 -7.77 -10.89
CA ASP A 290 5.54 -6.52 -10.67
C ASP A 290 4.93 -5.94 -11.96
N SER A 291 5.66 -6.03 -13.08
CA SER A 291 5.19 -5.54 -14.39
C SER A 291 4.17 -6.47 -15.02
N TRP A 292 4.30 -7.79 -14.85
CA TRP A 292 3.25 -8.74 -15.23
C TRP A 292 1.95 -8.49 -14.45
N ARG A 293 2.05 -8.17 -13.16
CA ARG A 293 0.89 -7.79 -12.35
C ARG A 293 0.24 -6.49 -12.84
N ASP A 294 1.03 -5.47 -13.14
CA ASP A 294 0.52 -4.19 -13.67
C ASP A 294 -0.18 -4.38 -15.04
N LEU A 295 0.37 -5.24 -15.90
CA LEU A 295 -0.28 -5.65 -17.15
C LEU A 295 -1.61 -6.38 -16.88
N GLY A 296 -1.63 -7.34 -15.94
CA GLY A 296 -2.85 -8.05 -15.54
C GLY A 296 -3.93 -7.08 -15.06
N LEU A 297 -3.57 -6.15 -14.18
CA LEU A 297 -4.48 -5.11 -13.66
C LEU A 297 -5.02 -4.25 -14.81
N GLY A 298 -4.17 -3.82 -15.74
CA GLY A 298 -4.60 -3.05 -16.90
C GLY A 298 -5.59 -3.81 -17.79
N LEU A 299 -5.39 -5.11 -17.97
CA LEU A 299 -6.28 -5.97 -18.75
C LEU A 299 -7.64 -6.17 -18.06
N GLU A 300 -7.67 -6.30 -16.72
CA GLU A 300 -8.92 -6.36 -15.94
C GLU A 300 -9.76 -5.09 -16.09
N HIS A 301 -9.13 -3.91 -16.02
CA HIS A 301 -9.80 -2.62 -16.22
C HIS A 301 -10.43 -2.48 -17.61
N LEU A 302 -9.89 -3.17 -18.63
CA LEU A 302 -10.47 -3.23 -19.98
C LEU A 302 -11.36 -4.47 -20.19
N HIS A 303 -11.71 -5.20 -19.13
CA HIS A 303 -12.52 -6.43 -19.12
C HIS A 303 -11.96 -7.57 -19.99
N ARG A 304 -10.64 -7.61 -20.18
CA ARG A 304 -9.91 -8.67 -20.92
C ARG A 304 -9.45 -9.77 -19.96
N ILE A 305 -10.41 -10.35 -19.23
CA ILE A 305 -10.16 -11.21 -18.05
C ILE A 305 -9.25 -12.41 -18.36
N ASN A 306 -9.47 -13.13 -19.47
CA ASN A 306 -8.63 -14.27 -19.83
C ASN A 306 -7.17 -13.88 -20.11
N GLU A 307 -6.93 -12.69 -20.68
CA GLU A 307 -5.57 -12.20 -20.89
C GLU A 307 -4.92 -11.75 -19.58
N ALA A 308 -5.70 -11.23 -18.63
CA ALA A 308 -5.23 -10.91 -17.28
C ALA A 308 -4.78 -12.17 -16.53
N VAL A 309 -5.54 -13.27 -16.62
CA VAL A 309 -5.16 -14.57 -16.06
C VAL A 309 -3.78 -15.01 -16.57
N GLU A 310 -3.54 -14.94 -17.88
CA GLU A 310 -2.23 -15.32 -18.44
C GLU A 310 -1.10 -14.38 -17.97
N ALA A 311 -1.35 -13.08 -17.87
CA ALA A 311 -0.36 -12.14 -17.32
C ALA A 311 -0.01 -12.47 -15.86
N TYR A 312 -1.00 -12.77 -15.01
CA TYR A 312 -0.74 -13.16 -13.62
C TYR A 312 -0.09 -14.53 -13.48
N ARG A 313 -0.35 -15.47 -14.40
CA ARG A 313 0.41 -16.73 -14.46
C ARG A 313 1.89 -16.47 -14.69
N HIS A 314 2.24 -15.59 -15.62
CA HIS A 314 3.63 -15.19 -15.83
C HIS A 314 4.23 -14.47 -14.60
N ALA A 315 3.45 -13.67 -13.86
CA ALA A 315 3.92 -13.09 -12.60
C ALA A 315 4.29 -14.19 -11.57
N VAL A 316 3.45 -15.22 -11.45
CA VAL A 316 3.72 -16.38 -10.60
C VAL A 316 4.92 -17.19 -11.11
N GLU A 317 5.08 -17.37 -12.42
CA GLU A 317 6.25 -18.06 -12.99
C GLU A 317 7.57 -17.31 -12.72
N ALA A 318 7.54 -15.97 -12.81
CA ALA A 318 8.70 -15.13 -12.56
C ALA A 318 9.14 -15.18 -11.09
N VAL A 319 8.19 -15.14 -10.15
CA VAL A 319 8.45 -15.26 -8.71
C VAL A 319 7.41 -16.19 -8.05
N PRO A 320 7.68 -17.51 -7.98
CA PRO A 320 6.72 -18.51 -7.48
C PRO A 320 6.35 -18.39 -6.01
N ASP A 321 7.22 -17.78 -5.20
CA ASP A 321 7.04 -17.63 -3.75
C ASP A 321 6.54 -16.24 -3.35
N ASN A 322 5.91 -15.51 -4.28
CA ASN A 322 5.27 -14.23 -4.00
C ASN A 322 3.77 -14.40 -3.75
N SER A 323 3.34 -14.19 -2.50
CA SER A 323 1.93 -14.27 -2.09
C SER A 323 1.00 -13.37 -2.92
N GLU A 324 1.44 -12.16 -3.30
CA GLU A 324 0.60 -11.22 -4.04
C GLU A 324 0.33 -11.72 -5.46
N ASN A 325 1.32 -12.34 -6.11
CA ASN A 325 1.16 -12.88 -7.46
C ASN A 325 0.07 -13.97 -7.49
N HIS A 326 0.11 -14.89 -6.52
CA HIS A 326 -0.93 -15.92 -6.37
C HIS A 326 -2.29 -15.33 -6.06
N ARG A 327 -2.36 -14.30 -5.21
CA ARG A 327 -3.62 -13.61 -4.89
C ARG A 327 -4.24 -12.95 -6.13
N TYR A 328 -3.47 -12.22 -6.93
CA TYR A 328 -3.97 -11.58 -8.14
C TYR A 328 -4.40 -12.62 -9.19
N LEU A 329 -3.60 -13.68 -9.38
CA LEU A 329 -3.98 -14.80 -10.24
C LEU A 329 -5.31 -15.41 -9.79
N ALA A 330 -5.46 -15.66 -8.49
CA ALA A 330 -6.68 -16.24 -7.92
C ALA A 330 -7.92 -15.35 -8.18
N SER A 331 -7.78 -14.03 -7.99
CA SER A 331 -8.85 -13.06 -8.27
C SER A 331 -9.27 -13.09 -9.75
N ALA A 332 -8.30 -13.05 -10.67
CA ALA A 332 -8.59 -13.11 -12.09
C ALA A 332 -9.22 -14.44 -12.53
N LEU A 333 -8.77 -15.57 -11.93
CA LEU A 333 -9.37 -16.89 -12.16
C LEU A 333 -10.81 -16.95 -11.64
N GLN A 334 -11.09 -16.34 -10.49
CA GLN A 334 -12.45 -16.22 -9.96
C GLN A 334 -13.35 -15.43 -10.92
N ASP A 335 -12.88 -14.29 -11.43
CA ASP A 335 -13.62 -13.50 -12.42
C ASP A 335 -13.80 -14.23 -13.77
N ALA A 336 -12.85 -15.10 -14.14
CA ALA A 336 -12.97 -16.00 -15.29
C ALA A 336 -13.90 -17.21 -15.05
N GLY A 337 -14.43 -17.37 -13.82
CA GLY A 337 -15.27 -18.51 -13.43
C GLY A 337 -14.51 -19.82 -13.19
N GLN A 338 -13.17 -19.79 -13.17
CA GLN A 338 -12.30 -20.94 -12.94
C GLN A 338 -12.06 -21.17 -11.44
N LEU A 339 -13.13 -21.50 -10.71
CA LEU A 339 -13.15 -21.46 -9.25
C LEU A 339 -12.25 -22.47 -8.56
N ASP A 340 -12.04 -23.66 -9.13
CA ASP A 340 -11.11 -24.65 -8.56
C ASP A 340 -9.67 -24.12 -8.59
N SER A 341 -9.22 -23.63 -9.74
CA SER A 341 -7.90 -23.01 -9.89
C SER A 341 -7.74 -21.72 -9.08
N ALA A 342 -8.82 -20.95 -8.93
CA ALA A 342 -8.83 -19.77 -8.06
C ALA A 342 -8.60 -20.18 -6.59
N LEU A 343 -9.28 -21.23 -6.12
CA LEU A 343 -9.11 -21.73 -4.75
C LEU A 343 -7.69 -22.26 -4.49
N GLU A 344 -7.12 -23.00 -5.43
CA GLU A 344 -5.72 -23.46 -5.36
C GLU A 344 -4.74 -22.29 -5.22
N SER A 345 -4.93 -21.25 -6.05
CA SER A 345 -4.08 -20.06 -6.03
C SER A 345 -4.25 -19.25 -4.74
N PHE A 346 -5.49 -19.08 -4.24
CA PHE A 346 -5.72 -18.43 -2.95
C PHE A 346 -5.11 -19.23 -1.79
N ASN A 347 -5.20 -20.56 -1.79
CA ASN A 347 -4.55 -21.39 -0.79
C ASN A 347 -3.03 -21.15 -0.80
N ARG A 348 -2.40 -21.17 -1.97
CA ARG A 348 -0.97 -20.89 -2.11
C ARG A 348 -0.58 -19.50 -1.60
N ALA A 349 -1.38 -18.47 -1.89
CA ALA A 349 -1.17 -17.13 -1.37
C ALA A 349 -1.16 -17.10 0.18
N THR A 350 -2.16 -17.71 0.82
CA THR A 350 -2.25 -17.76 2.30
C THR A 350 -1.19 -18.66 2.95
N GLU A 351 -0.64 -19.63 2.23
CA GLU A 351 0.50 -20.44 2.70
C GLU A 351 1.81 -19.66 2.67
N LEU A 352 2.01 -18.83 1.63
CA LEU A 352 3.21 -18.01 1.46
C LEU A 352 3.24 -16.82 2.42
N ASN A 353 2.09 -16.19 2.63
CA ASN A 353 1.92 -15.15 3.62
C ASN A 353 0.62 -15.39 4.40
N THR A 354 0.77 -15.90 5.61
CA THR A 354 -0.35 -16.20 6.51
C THR A 354 -1.10 -14.96 6.98
N ASP A 355 -0.57 -13.74 6.78
CA ASP A 355 -1.20 -12.48 7.13
C ASP A 355 -1.78 -11.70 5.94
N ASN A 356 -1.82 -12.31 4.75
CA ASN A 356 -2.42 -11.69 3.57
C ASN A 356 -3.95 -11.63 3.64
N ALA A 357 -4.47 -10.52 4.17
CA ALA A 357 -5.90 -10.32 4.37
C ALA A 357 -6.71 -10.34 3.08
N ASP A 358 -6.19 -9.78 1.98
CA ASP A 358 -6.87 -9.77 0.69
C ASP A 358 -6.99 -11.19 0.09
N ALA A 359 -5.98 -12.06 0.30
CA ALA A 359 -6.04 -13.45 -0.13
C ALA A 359 -7.08 -14.26 0.67
N HIS A 360 -7.11 -14.10 1.99
CA HIS A 360 -8.16 -14.70 2.83
C HIS A 360 -9.55 -14.23 2.41
N TRP A 361 -9.71 -12.91 2.22
CA TRP A 361 -10.96 -12.33 1.79
C TRP A 361 -11.43 -12.85 0.43
N GLY A 362 -10.54 -12.94 -0.56
CA GLY A 362 -10.85 -13.55 -1.86
C GLY A 362 -11.25 -15.02 -1.74
N ARG A 363 -10.52 -15.78 -0.92
CA ARG A 363 -10.78 -17.21 -0.68
C ARG A 363 -12.15 -17.47 -0.05
N PHE A 364 -12.60 -16.60 0.85
CA PHE A 364 -13.95 -16.66 1.41
C PHE A 364 -15.00 -16.76 0.31
N TRP A 365 -14.96 -15.88 -0.69
CA TRP A 365 -15.96 -15.84 -1.76
C TRP A 365 -16.02 -17.16 -2.54
N VAL A 366 -14.86 -17.73 -2.85
CA VAL A 366 -14.77 -19.00 -3.59
C VAL A 366 -15.28 -20.17 -2.75
N ARG A 367 -14.84 -20.29 -1.48
CA ARG A 367 -15.30 -21.36 -0.57
C ARG A 367 -16.79 -21.25 -0.27
N ALA A 368 -17.28 -20.04 -0.02
CA ALA A 368 -18.69 -19.80 0.26
C ALA A 368 -19.59 -20.12 -0.95
N LEU A 369 -19.17 -19.79 -2.18
CA LEU A 369 -19.88 -20.17 -3.41
C LEU A 369 -19.98 -21.70 -3.59
N ARG A 370 -18.97 -22.43 -3.12
CA ARG A 370 -18.93 -23.91 -3.10
C ARG A 370 -19.71 -24.52 -1.93
N GLY A 371 -20.18 -23.70 -0.98
CA GLY A 371 -20.87 -24.17 0.22
C GLY A 371 -19.93 -24.71 1.31
N GLU A 372 -18.63 -24.46 1.21
CA GLU A 372 -17.60 -24.84 2.19
C GLU A 372 -17.59 -23.87 3.38
N PHE A 373 -18.76 -23.73 4.02
CA PHE A 373 -19.01 -22.68 5.01
C PHE A 373 -18.09 -22.66 6.23
N PRO A 374 -17.74 -23.79 6.88
CA PRO A 374 -16.85 -23.75 8.05
C PRO A 374 -15.54 -23.00 7.77
N ASP A 375 -14.83 -23.38 6.71
CA ASP A 375 -13.57 -22.77 6.32
C ASP A 375 -13.76 -21.36 5.73
N ALA A 376 -14.86 -21.14 5.01
CA ALA A 376 -15.19 -19.80 4.49
C ALA A 376 -15.39 -18.80 5.63
N TRP A 377 -16.06 -19.18 6.71
CA TRP A 377 -16.31 -18.27 7.82
C TRP A 377 -15.05 -17.83 8.54
N ASP A 378 -14.05 -18.70 8.67
CA ASP A 378 -12.74 -18.31 9.19
C ASP A 378 -12.05 -17.29 8.28
N ASP A 379 -12.12 -17.48 6.95
CA ASP A 379 -11.63 -16.50 5.98
C ASP A 379 -12.40 -15.17 6.03
N TYR A 380 -13.71 -15.20 6.29
CA TYR A 380 -14.56 -14.01 6.35
C TYR A 380 -14.16 -13.03 7.46
N GLU A 381 -13.56 -13.50 8.56
CA GLU A 381 -13.08 -12.64 9.64
C GLU A 381 -11.86 -11.80 9.25
N TRP A 382 -11.16 -12.15 8.17
CA TRP A 382 -10.04 -11.34 7.66
C TRP A 382 -10.46 -9.99 7.10
N ARG A 383 -11.77 -9.77 6.87
CA ARG A 383 -12.32 -8.46 6.51
C ARG A 383 -11.93 -7.34 7.47
N TRP A 384 -11.65 -7.67 8.73
CA TRP A 384 -11.20 -6.71 9.74
C TRP A 384 -9.78 -6.21 9.51
N LYS A 385 -8.94 -6.97 8.81
CA LYS A 385 -7.55 -6.62 8.47
C LYS A 385 -7.40 -5.96 7.08
N LEU A 386 -8.47 -5.83 6.30
CA LEU A 386 -8.42 -5.16 5.00
C LEU A 386 -8.14 -3.66 5.15
N SER A 387 -7.22 -3.15 4.34
CA SER A 387 -6.80 -1.73 4.35
C SER A 387 -7.89 -0.79 3.81
N ASN A 388 -8.74 -1.27 2.90
CA ASN A 388 -9.81 -0.52 2.24
C ASN A 388 -11.22 -0.93 2.71
N ARG A 389 -11.36 -1.37 3.96
CA ARG A 389 -12.66 -1.86 4.48
C ARG A 389 -13.72 -0.76 4.50
N ASN A 390 -14.92 -1.11 4.04
CA ASN A 390 -16.13 -0.29 4.17
C ASN A 390 -16.94 -0.61 5.44
N THR A 391 -16.50 -1.58 6.24
CA THR A 391 -17.15 -1.93 7.51
C THR A 391 -16.79 -0.92 8.60
N PRO A 392 -17.77 -0.40 9.36
CA PRO A 392 -17.50 0.48 10.49
C PRO A 392 -16.58 -0.19 11.51
N GLN A 393 -15.66 0.56 12.10
CA GLN A 393 -14.84 0.05 13.20
C GLN A 393 -15.74 -0.33 14.38
N LEU A 394 -15.50 -1.52 14.94
CA LEU A 394 -16.14 -1.93 16.17
C LEU A 394 -15.53 -1.14 17.32
N ASP A 395 -16.39 -0.66 18.22
CA ASP A 395 -15.95 0.02 19.44
C ASP A 395 -15.30 -0.99 20.40
N ASP A 396 -14.00 -0.85 20.63
CA ASP A 396 -13.22 -1.77 21.47
C ASP A 396 -13.41 -1.52 22.99
N SER A 397 -14.21 -0.53 23.39
CA SER A 397 -14.46 -0.22 24.81
C SER A 397 -15.31 -1.27 25.53
N THR A 398 -16.05 -2.10 24.78
CA THR A 398 -16.84 -3.21 25.31
C THR A 398 -16.36 -4.53 24.68
N PRO A 399 -16.40 -5.67 25.40
CA PRO A 399 -15.93 -6.93 24.83
C PRO A 399 -16.74 -7.40 23.61
N LEU A 400 -16.02 -7.93 22.60
CA LEU A 400 -16.64 -8.72 21.55
C LEU A 400 -17.09 -10.07 22.11
N TRP A 401 -18.27 -10.51 21.70
CA TRP A 401 -18.73 -11.86 22.01
C TRP A 401 -17.99 -12.89 21.14
N ASP A 402 -17.40 -13.89 21.78
CA ASP A 402 -16.51 -14.89 21.19
C ASP A 402 -17.10 -16.31 21.18
N GLY A 403 -18.40 -16.44 21.44
CA GLY A 403 -19.10 -17.73 21.51
C GLY A 403 -19.29 -18.28 22.92
N ASN A 404 -18.85 -17.56 23.95
CA ASN A 404 -19.05 -17.93 25.35
C ASN A 404 -20.54 -17.90 25.80
N ASP A 405 -20.82 -18.45 26.99
CA ASP A 405 -22.16 -18.51 27.58
C ASP A 405 -22.77 -17.11 27.78
N LEU A 406 -23.99 -16.91 27.28
CA LEU A 406 -24.72 -15.65 27.34
C LEU A 406 -25.81 -15.61 28.42
N SER A 407 -25.86 -16.60 29.32
CA SER A 407 -26.86 -16.70 30.38
C SER A 407 -26.98 -15.41 31.20
N GLY A 408 -28.10 -14.70 31.05
CA GLY A 408 -28.38 -13.44 31.75
C GLY A 408 -27.62 -12.22 31.20
N GLN A 409 -26.86 -12.39 30.11
CA GLN A 409 -26.13 -11.31 29.46
C GLN A 409 -27.00 -10.56 28.45
N THR A 410 -26.56 -9.37 28.07
CA THR A 410 -27.19 -8.55 27.03
C THR A 410 -26.16 -8.39 25.92
N ILE A 411 -26.49 -8.90 24.73
CA ILE A 411 -25.63 -8.80 23.56
C ILE A 411 -26.19 -7.75 22.60
N PHE A 412 -25.31 -6.88 22.09
CA PHE A 412 -25.65 -5.91 21.05
C PHE A 412 -25.13 -6.36 19.68
N LEU A 413 -26.04 -6.64 18.74
CA LEU A 413 -25.73 -7.03 17.38
C LEU A 413 -25.66 -5.81 16.47
N ARG A 414 -24.59 -5.69 15.68
CA ARG A 414 -24.35 -4.54 14.80
C ARG A 414 -24.53 -4.94 13.34
N ALA A 415 -25.42 -4.23 12.65
CA ALA A 415 -25.46 -4.24 11.20
C ALA A 415 -24.18 -3.58 10.65
N GLU A 416 -23.44 -4.29 9.79
CA GLU A 416 -22.14 -3.85 9.28
C GLU A 416 -22.09 -3.69 7.74
N GLN A 417 -23.12 -4.17 7.03
CA GLN A 417 -23.19 -4.20 5.56
C GLN A 417 -24.54 -3.69 5.03
N GLY A 418 -25.06 -4.29 3.96
CA GLY A 418 -26.30 -3.88 3.32
C GLY A 418 -27.56 -4.27 4.10
N TYR A 419 -28.71 -3.81 3.61
CA TYR A 419 -30.00 -4.16 4.21
C TYR A 419 -30.29 -5.67 4.12
N GLY A 420 -30.00 -6.28 2.97
CA GLY A 420 -30.19 -7.72 2.75
C GLY A 420 -29.40 -8.58 3.72
N ASP A 421 -28.16 -8.20 3.98
CA ASP A 421 -27.26 -8.83 4.95
C ASP A 421 -27.89 -8.81 6.35
N THR A 422 -28.31 -7.63 6.80
CA THR A 422 -28.94 -7.47 8.11
C THR A 422 -30.21 -8.32 8.24
N ILE A 423 -31.05 -8.34 7.19
CA ILE A 423 -32.26 -9.17 7.13
C ILE A 423 -31.92 -10.67 7.14
N GLN A 424 -30.83 -11.09 6.51
CA GLN A 424 -30.43 -12.49 6.54
C GLN A 424 -29.92 -12.88 7.92
N ALA A 425 -29.02 -12.08 8.51
CA ALA A 425 -28.32 -12.41 9.74
C ALA A 425 -29.19 -12.26 11.01
N ILE A 426 -30.29 -11.52 10.97
CA ILE A 426 -31.17 -11.42 12.16
C ILE A 426 -31.76 -12.77 12.59
N ARG A 427 -31.77 -13.77 11.70
CA ARG A 427 -32.20 -15.15 12.00
C ARG A 427 -31.44 -15.81 13.15
N TYR A 428 -30.26 -15.30 13.51
CA TYR A 428 -29.47 -15.82 14.63
C TYR A 428 -29.94 -15.29 15.99
N ALA A 429 -30.74 -14.21 16.05
CA ALA A 429 -31.20 -13.64 17.32
C ALA A 429 -31.95 -14.66 18.21
N PRO A 430 -32.88 -15.50 17.71
CA PRO A 430 -33.49 -16.55 18.51
C PRO A 430 -32.50 -17.54 19.12
N ARG A 431 -31.42 -17.89 18.40
CA ARG A 431 -30.38 -18.80 18.91
C ARG A 431 -29.64 -18.20 20.09
N LEU A 432 -29.36 -16.89 20.07
CA LEU A 432 -28.74 -16.21 21.19
C LEU A 432 -29.67 -16.15 22.41
N VAL A 433 -30.99 -16.00 22.19
CA VAL A 433 -31.99 -16.10 23.27
C VAL A 433 -32.06 -17.52 23.86
N GLU A 434 -31.96 -18.55 23.03
CA GLU A 434 -31.85 -19.95 23.50
C GLU A 434 -30.61 -20.16 24.39
N MET A 435 -29.55 -19.38 24.16
CA MET A 435 -28.34 -19.33 25.00
C MET A 435 -28.49 -18.42 26.25
N GLY A 436 -29.69 -17.91 26.53
CA GLY A 436 -29.99 -17.10 27.71
C GLY A 436 -29.70 -15.60 27.56
N ALA A 437 -29.41 -15.12 26.35
CA ALA A 437 -29.12 -13.71 26.08
C ALA A 437 -30.38 -12.85 25.98
N THR A 438 -30.25 -11.57 26.35
CA THR A 438 -31.12 -10.49 25.87
C THR A 438 -30.48 -9.86 24.64
N VAL A 439 -31.14 -9.93 23.47
CA VAL A 439 -30.56 -9.47 22.20
C VAL A 439 -31.07 -8.08 21.84
N LYS A 440 -30.13 -7.14 21.67
CA LYS A 440 -30.40 -5.80 21.16
C LYS A 440 -29.72 -5.62 19.81
N VAL A 441 -30.29 -4.81 18.92
CA VAL A 441 -29.80 -4.67 17.54
C VAL A 441 -29.59 -3.20 17.19
N GLY A 442 -28.42 -2.87 16.66
CA GLY A 442 -28.12 -1.61 16.00
C GLY A 442 -28.28 -1.76 14.48
N CYS A 443 -29.20 -1.02 13.88
CA CYS A 443 -29.45 -1.07 12.44
C CYS A 443 -29.77 0.30 11.83
N PRO A 444 -29.70 0.42 10.49
CA PRO A 444 -30.18 1.61 9.80
C PRO A 444 -31.67 1.90 10.07
N PRO A 445 -32.11 3.17 10.02
CA PRO A 445 -33.50 3.55 10.25
C PRO A 445 -34.52 2.80 9.40
N ALA A 446 -34.20 2.54 8.12
CA ALA A 446 -35.08 1.83 7.20
C ALA A 446 -35.43 0.39 7.62
N LEU A 447 -34.63 -0.23 8.50
CA LEU A 447 -34.87 -1.57 9.04
C LEU A 447 -35.47 -1.57 10.44
N ALA A 448 -35.45 -0.44 11.14
CA ALA A 448 -35.66 -0.41 12.58
C ALA A 448 -37.02 -0.99 13.00
N ARG A 449 -38.07 -0.56 12.31
CA ARG A 449 -39.44 -1.02 12.59
C ARG A 449 -39.62 -2.50 12.26
N LEU A 450 -39.02 -3.00 11.17
CA LEU A 450 -39.08 -4.40 10.80
C LEU A 450 -38.39 -5.29 11.83
N LEU A 451 -37.22 -4.86 12.33
CA LEU A 451 -36.43 -5.64 13.29
C LEU A 451 -36.96 -5.54 14.72
N ALA A 452 -37.75 -4.52 15.05
CA ALA A 452 -38.34 -4.37 16.39
C ALA A 452 -39.26 -5.54 16.77
N ASP A 453 -39.93 -6.14 15.78
CA ASP A 453 -40.79 -7.32 15.96
C ASP A 453 -40.10 -8.63 15.57
N ALA A 454 -38.80 -8.59 15.26
CA ALA A 454 -38.07 -9.80 14.89
C ALA A 454 -37.98 -10.76 16.09
N PRO A 455 -38.25 -12.07 15.91
CA PRO A 455 -38.13 -13.06 16.97
C PRO A 455 -36.75 -12.99 17.65
N GLY A 456 -36.77 -12.91 18.98
CA GLY A 456 -35.56 -12.86 19.81
C GLY A 456 -34.97 -11.47 20.02
N VAL A 457 -35.45 -10.43 19.32
CA VAL A 457 -34.99 -9.05 19.53
C VAL A 457 -35.79 -8.38 20.64
N SER A 458 -35.10 -7.81 21.63
CA SER A 458 -35.73 -7.06 22.74
C SER A 458 -35.76 -5.55 22.51
N GLU A 459 -34.79 -5.02 21.77
CA GLU A 459 -34.63 -3.57 21.54
C GLU A 459 -33.89 -3.32 20.23
N VAL A 460 -34.31 -2.30 19.50
CA VAL A 460 -33.65 -1.82 18.28
C VAL A 460 -33.20 -0.38 18.48
N ALA A 461 -31.96 -0.09 18.10
CA ALA A 461 -31.39 1.25 18.10
C ALA A 461 -31.00 1.69 16.69
N THR A 462 -31.30 2.94 16.37
CA THR A 462 -30.90 3.60 15.13
C THR A 462 -29.78 4.59 15.42
N GLY A 463 -28.71 4.57 14.62
CA GLY A 463 -27.54 5.44 14.81
C GLY A 463 -26.48 4.87 15.76
N ASN A 464 -25.66 5.75 16.36
CA ASN A 464 -24.53 5.34 17.21
C ASN A 464 -25.01 4.69 18.52
N ALA A 465 -24.44 3.53 18.85
CA ALA A 465 -24.79 2.65 19.97
C ALA A 465 -24.74 3.27 21.39
N GLY A 466 -24.35 4.54 21.53
CA GLY A 466 -24.09 5.21 22.81
C GLY A 466 -25.31 5.40 23.73
N THR A 467 -26.51 5.00 23.30
CA THR A 467 -27.74 5.07 24.11
C THR A 467 -28.17 3.72 24.67
N VAL A 468 -27.52 2.62 24.29
CA VAL A 468 -27.93 1.26 24.63
C VAL A 468 -26.95 0.62 25.61
N THR A 469 -27.42 0.17 26.77
CA THR A 469 -26.60 -0.65 27.68
C THR A 469 -26.58 -2.11 27.23
N TYR A 470 -25.38 -2.67 27.11
CA TYR A 470 -25.10 -4.07 26.79
C TYR A 470 -23.83 -4.55 27.50
N HIS A 471 -23.67 -5.87 27.64
CA HIS A 471 -22.52 -6.51 28.30
C HIS A 471 -21.41 -6.88 27.30
N CYS A 472 -21.81 -7.28 26.09
CA CYS A 472 -20.93 -7.61 24.98
C CYS A 472 -21.61 -7.24 23.65
N HIS A 473 -20.86 -7.26 22.55
CA HIS A 473 -21.40 -6.98 21.23
C HIS A 473 -20.75 -7.83 20.14
N GLN A 474 -21.40 -7.91 18.99
CA GLN A 474 -20.84 -8.60 17.83
C GLN A 474 -21.41 -8.04 16.52
N ALA A 475 -20.60 -8.06 15.47
CA ALA A 475 -21.04 -7.85 14.10
C ALA A 475 -21.91 -9.01 13.62
N MET A 476 -23.02 -8.72 12.94
CA MET A 476 -24.02 -9.74 12.63
C MET A 476 -23.47 -10.89 11.75
N PHE A 477 -22.52 -10.65 10.84
CA PHE A 477 -21.94 -11.73 10.01
C PHE A 477 -20.74 -12.44 10.63
N SER A 478 -20.37 -12.12 11.87
CA SER A 478 -19.49 -12.99 12.66
C SER A 478 -20.28 -14.12 13.36
N LEU A 479 -21.60 -14.01 13.45
CA LEU A 479 -22.46 -15.03 14.08
C LEU A 479 -22.43 -16.40 13.38
N PRO A 480 -22.46 -16.50 12.03
CA PRO A 480 -22.37 -17.79 11.35
C PRO A 480 -21.13 -18.59 11.74
N ARG A 481 -19.98 -17.93 11.89
CA ARG A 481 -18.73 -18.53 12.37
C ARG A 481 -18.86 -19.02 13.81
N LEU A 482 -19.25 -18.13 14.72
CA LEU A 482 -19.33 -18.39 16.16
C LEU A 482 -20.34 -19.48 16.52
N LEU A 483 -21.37 -19.64 15.69
CA LEU A 483 -22.42 -20.66 15.86
C LEU A 483 -22.22 -21.90 14.98
N GLY A 484 -21.10 -22.01 14.27
CA GLY A 484 -20.75 -23.21 13.49
C GLY A 484 -21.74 -23.49 12.34
N THR A 485 -22.11 -22.46 11.58
CA THR A 485 -23.10 -22.60 10.52
C THR A 485 -22.54 -23.37 9.32
N THR A 486 -23.22 -24.45 8.99
CA THR A 486 -23.05 -25.29 7.80
C THR A 486 -24.31 -25.20 6.95
N LEU A 487 -24.31 -25.77 5.73
CA LEU A 487 -25.51 -25.85 4.89
C LEU A 487 -26.71 -26.50 5.61
N ASP A 488 -26.45 -27.49 6.47
CA ASP A 488 -27.49 -28.23 7.18
C ASP A 488 -27.91 -27.58 8.52
N SER A 489 -27.15 -26.59 9.01
CA SER A 489 -27.39 -25.95 10.31
C SER A 489 -27.82 -24.48 10.23
N ILE A 490 -28.10 -23.97 9.02
CA ILE A 490 -28.66 -22.62 8.83
C ILE A 490 -29.90 -22.43 9.71
N PRO A 491 -29.93 -21.45 10.64
CA PRO A 491 -31.05 -21.30 11.56
C PRO A 491 -32.35 -20.95 10.86
N GLY A 492 -33.37 -21.78 11.15
CA GLY A 492 -34.76 -21.65 10.71
C GLY A 492 -34.94 -21.70 9.19
N PRO A 493 -35.74 -22.62 8.62
CA PRO A 493 -36.42 -22.25 7.40
C PRO A 493 -37.42 -21.12 7.74
N ALA A 494 -37.57 -20.18 6.82
CA ALA A 494 -38.53 -19.08 6.93
C ALA A 494 -39.99 -19.57 7.14
N PRO A 495 -40.90 -18.73 7.68
CA PRO A 495 -40.69 -17.33 8.03
C PRO A 495 -40.00 -17.14 9.38
N TYR A 496 -38.99 -16.27 9.41
CA TYR A 496 -38.37 -15.78 10.65
C TYR A 496 -38.56 -14.28 10.86
N LEU A 497 -39.17 -13.57 9.89
CA LEU A 497 -39.72 -12.23 10.06
C LEU A 497 -41.22 -12.26 9.76
N LYS A 498 -41.94 -11.23 10.21
CA LYS A 498 -43.38 -11.07 9.97
C LYS A 498 -43.68 -9.65 9.51
N SER A 499 -44.67 -9.51 8.64
CA SER A 499 -45.21 -8.19 8.29
C SER A 499 -46.02 -7.60 9.45
N GLN A 500 -45.98 -6.29 9.61
CA GLN A 500 -46.87 -5.57 10.51
C GLN A 500 -48.18 -5.21 9.79
N SER A 501 -49.30 -5.25 10.50
CA SER A 501 -50.56 -4.72 9.97
C SER A 501 -50.49 -3.19 9.97
N GLN A 502 -50.60 -2.57 8.80
CA GLN A 502 -50.55 -1.12 8.65
C GLN A 502 -51.75 -0.62 7.83
N ALA A 503 -52.56 0.24 8.44
CA ALA A 503 -53.71 0.84 7.76
C ALA A 503 -53.25 1.71 6.58
N GLY A 504 -53.97 1.62 5.46
CA GLY A 504 -53.66 2.41 4.25
C GLY A 504 -52.68 1.75 3.27
N LEU A 505 -52.16 0.56 3.58
CA LEU A 505 -51.32 -0.24 2.67
C LEU A 505 -52.10 -1.45 2.14
N GLU A 506 -53.21 -1.24 1.44
CA GLU A 506 -54.04 -2.32 0.88
C GLU A 506 -53.92 -2.40 -0.64
N LEU A 507 -53.60 -3.59 -1.16
CA LEU A 507 -53.60 -3.87 -2.58
C LEU A 507 -55.00 -4.31 -3.06
N PRO A 508 -55.38 -4.03 -4.31
CA PRO A 508 -56.65 -4.46 -4.87
C PRO A 508 -56.86 -5.98 -4.74
N GLN A 509 -57.92 -6.38 -4.03
CA GLN A 509 -58.28 -7.79 -3.90
C GLN A 509 -58.96 -8.26 -5.19
N THR A 510 -58.34 -9.22 -5.88
CA THR A 510 -58.82 -9.77 -7.15
C THR A 510 -58.88 -11.29 -7.06
N LYS A 511 -60.07 -11.87 -7.27
CA LYS A 511 -60.24 -13.32 -7.22
C LYS A 511 -59.75 -13.96 -8.52
N GLY A 512 -58.92 -15.00 -8.40
CA GLY A 512 -58.46 -15.79 -9.55
C GLY A 512 -57.44 -15.08 -10.44
N ILE A 513 -56.81 -14.02 -9.93
CA ILE A 513 -55.74 -13.25 -10.56
C ILE A 513 -54.50 -13.38 -9.68
N LEU A 514 -53.35 -13.69 -10.29
CA LEU A 514 -52.07 -13.80 -9.59
C LEU A 514 -51.46 -12.40 -9.40
N ARG A 515 -51.11 -12.02 -8.17
CA ARG A 515 -50.46 -10.73 -7.86
C ARG A 515 -48.97 -10.93 -7.70
N VAL A 516 -48.20 -10.28 -8.56
CA VAL A 516 -46.75 -10.49 -8.67
C VAL A 516 -46.00 -9.20 -8.34
N GLY A 517 -45.12 -9.26 -7.34
CA GLY A 517 -44.15 -8.20 -7.07
C GLY A 517 -42.96 -8.30 -8.00
N LEU A 518 -42.45 -7.18 -8.51
CA LEU A 518 -41.32 -7.15 -9.43
C LEU A 518 -40.24 -6.16 -8.97
N VAL A 519 -38.98 -6.62 -8.98
CA VAL A 519 -37.76 -5.80 -8.81
C VAL A 519 -36.74 -6.24 -9.85
N TRP A 520 -36.14 -5.29 -10.55
CA TRP A 520 -35.27 -5.59 -11.71
C TRP A 520 -33.91 -4.90 -11.66
N GLN A 521 -33.73 -3.91 -10.78
CA GLN A 521 -32.50 -3.15 -10.70
C GLN A 521 -31.98 -2.99 -9.28
N GLY A 522 -30.66 -3.14 -9.11
CA GLY A 522 -29.97 -2.85 -7.86
C GLY A 522 -29.77 -1.35 -7.65
N SER A 523 -29.24 -0.96 -6.49
CA SER A 523 -29.01 0.45 -6.10
C SER A 523 -27.84 1.14 -6.82
N GLY A 524 -27.41 0.66 -8.00
CA GLY A 524 -26.46 1.34 -8.89
C GLY A 524 -25.03 1.58 -8.36
N SER A 525 -24.65 1.04 -7.20
CA SER A 525 -23.39 1.40 -6.52
C SER A 525 -22.15 0.58 -6.93
N GLN A 526 -22.19 -0.16 -8.03
CA GLN A 526 -21.04 -0.93 -8.53
C GLN A 526 -20.79 -0.59 -9.99
N SER A 527 -19.51 -0.42 -10.36
CA SER A 527 -19.04 -0.04 -11.70
C SER A 527 -19.39 -1.04 -12.82
N LEU A 528 -20.00 -2.17 -12.48
CA LEU A 528 -20.60 -3.15 -13.38
C LEU A 528 -21.78 -3.83 -12.67
N ASP A 529 -22.99 -3.26 -12.75
CA ASP A 529 -24.18 -3.90 -12.18
C ASP A 529 -24.59 -5.13 -13.01
N ARG A 530 -23.95 -6.28 -12.72
CA ARG A 530 -24.14 -7.56 -13.43
C ARG A 530 -25.44 -8.28 -13.06
N ARG A 531 -26.11 -7.87 -11.98
CA ARG A 531 -27.33 -8.50 -11.45
C ARG A 531 -28.62 -7.88 -11.98
N SER A 532 -28.55 -6.66 -12.52
CA SER A 532 -29.71 -5.95 -13.03
C SER A 532 -30.18 -6.46 -14.40
N VAL A 533 -31.51 -6.47 -14.57
CA VAL A 533 -32.18 -6.87 -15.80
C VAL A 533 -32.71 -5.62 -16.49
N PRO A 534 -32.32 -5.34 -17.75
CA PRO A 534 -32.92 -4.24 -18.51
C PRO A 534 -34.44 -4.41 -18.60
N PHE A 535 -35.21 -3.39 -18.18
CA PHE A 535 -36.66 -3.51 -18.07
C PHE A 535 -37.35 -3.87 -19.40
N GLU A 536 -36.80 -3.44 -20.52
CA GLU A 536 -37.28 -3.79 -21.87
C GLU A 536 -37.42 -5.31 -22.07
N LEU A 537 -36.52 -6.11 -21.47
CA LEU A 537 -36.56 -7.56 -21.56
C LEU A 537 -37.69 -8.18 -20.72
N LEU A 538 -38.22 -7.43 -19.74
CA LEU A 538 -39.32 -7.84 -18.87
C LEU A 538 -40.70 -7.52 -19.45
N LYS A 539 -40.81 -6.64 -20.46
CA LYS A 539 -42.11 -6.29 -21.08
C LYS A 539 -42.94 -7.51 -21.50
N PRO A 540 -42.36 -8.55 -22.14
CA PRO A 540 -43.13 -9.75 -22.51
C PRO A 540 -43.69 -10.53 -21.32
N LEU A 541 -43.15 -10.36 -20.12
CA LEU A 541 -43.67 -10.98 -18.89
C LEU A 541 -44.97 -10.30 -18.45
N LEU A 542 -45.09 -8.99 -18.66
CA LEU A 542 -46.25 -8.19 -18.28
C LEU A 542 -47.52 -8.50 -19.11
N GLU A 543 -47.37 -9.25 -20.21
CA GLU A 543 -48.49 -9.71 -21.06
C GLU A 543 -49.16 -10.99 -20.53
N GLN A 544 -48.67 -11.56 -19.42
CA GLN A 544 -49.20 -12.80 -18.88
C GLN A 544 -50.67 -12.64 -18.44
N GLU A 545 -51.56 -13.43 -19.04
CA GLU A 545 -52.99 -13.39 -18.71
C GLU A 545 -53.24 -13.69 -17.23
N ARG A 546 -54.33 -13.13 -16.67
CA ARG A 546 -54.75 -13.32 -15.27
C ARG A 546 -53.65 -13.00 -14.24
N THR A 547 -52.77 -12.06 -14.55
CA THR A 547 -51.69 -11.59 -13.67
C THR A 547 -51.78 -10.08 -13.48
N LEU A 548 -51.51 -9.59 -12.28
CA LEU A 548 -51.29 -8.17 -11.97
C LEU A 548 -49.88 -8.00 -11.43
N PHE A 549 -49.14 -7.07 -12.02
CA PHE A 549 -47.77 -6.77 -11.59
C PHE A 549 -47.73 -5.51 -10.73
N PHE A 550 -46.89 -5.56 -9.70
CA PHE A 550 -46.64 -4.49 -8.76
C PHE A 550 -45.14 -4.25 -8.66
N SER A 551 -44.68 -3.05 -8.97
CA SER A 551 -43.27 -2.67 -8.80
C SER A 551 -42.96 -2.49 -7.31
N LEU A 552 -41.97 -3.24 -6.84
CA LEU A 552 -41.32 -3.05 -5.54
C LEU A 552 -39.95 -2.37 -5.70
N GLN A 553 -39.70 -1.75 -6.86
CA GLN A 553 -38.45 -1.05 -7.17
C GLN A 553 -38.39 0.29 -6.42
N LEU A 554 -37.24 0.61 -5.84
CA LEU A 554 -36.98 1.88 -5.15
C LEU A 554 -35.87 2.68 -5.84
N GLY A 555 -35.80 3.97 -5.48
CA GLY A 555 -34.79 4.91 -5.94
C GLY A 555 -35.02 5.38 -7.38
N ASP A 556 -33.97 5.86 -8.03
CA ASP A 556 -34.03 6.36 -9.42
C ASP A 556 -34.56 5.31 -10.39
N ALA A 557 -34.24 4.03 -10.12
CA ALA A 557 -34.72 2.87 -10.86
C ALA A 557 -36.25 2.70 -10.86
N ALA A 558 -36.98 3.26 -9.87
CA ALA A 558 -38.43 3.24 -9.89
C ALA A 558 -38.99 4.00 -11.12
N HIS A 559 -38.28 5.02 -11.59
CA HIS A 559 -38.64 5.82 -12.76
C HIS A 559 -37.90 5.37 -14.04
N ASP A 560 -37.56 4.08 -14.13
CA ASP A 560 -36.84 3.50 -15.28
C ASP A 560 -37.52 3.87 -16.61
N PRO A 561 -36.83 4.57 -17.53
CA PRO A 561 -37.39 4.97 -18.82
C PRO A 561 -37.78 3.77 -19.70
N GLY A 562 -37.22 2.58 -19.45
CA GLY A 562 -37.64 1.35 -20.11
C GLY A 562 -39.10 0.96 -19.83
N ARG A 563 -39.75 1.55 -18.81
CA ARG A 563 -41.18 1.36 -18.52
C ARG A 563 -42.11 2.03 -19.53
N ALA A 564 -41.57 2.88 -20.41
CA ALA A 564 -42.36 3.64 -21.38
C ALA A 564 -43.29 2.73 -22.21
N GLY A 565 -44.59 3.05 -22.19
CA GLY A 565 -45.65 2.37 -22.95
C GLY A 565 -46.27 1.15 -22.25
N VAL A 566 -45.88 0.82 -21.02
CA VAL A 566 -46.45 -0.27 -20.21
C VAL A 566 -46.75 0.15 -18.77
N GLU A 567 -46.85 1.45 -18.50
CA GLU A 567 -47.06 2.01 -17.16
C GLU A 567 -48.35 1.48 -16.52
N GLU A 568 -49.39 1.27 -17.32
CA GLU A 568 -50.68 0.72 -16.85
C GLU A 568 -50.63 -0.78 -16.54
N LYS A 569 -49.57 -1.49 -16.97
CA LYS A 569 -49.42 -2.95 -16.76
C LYS A 569 -48.67 -3.31 -15.47
N ILE A 570 -48.06 -2.33 -14.82
CA ILE A 570 -47.34 -2.52 -13.55
C ILE A 570 -47.61 -1.36 -12.60
N ALA A 571 -48.31 -1.64 -11.50
CA ALA A 571 -48.63 -0.64 -10.49
C ALA A 571 -47.39 -0.29 -9.66
N ASP A 572 -47.09 1.00 -9.51
CA ASP A 572 -45.93 1.46 -8.74
C ASP A 572 -46.26 1.53 -7.24
N LEU A 573 -45.57 0.73 -6.43
CA LEU A 573 -45.72 0.75 -4.97
C LEU A 573 -44.66 1.59 -4.26
N SER A 574 -43.67 2.13 -4.97
CA SER A 574 -42.60 2.93 -4.35
C SER A 574 -43.08 4.10 -3.47
N PRO A 575 -44.19 4.81 -3.77
CA PRO A 575 -44.68 5.87 -2.90
C PRO A 575 -45.26 5.38 -1.56
N LEU A 576 -45.46 4.07 -1.40
CA LEU A 576 -46.02 3.43 -0.21
C LEU A 576 -44.96 2.73 0.64
N MET A 577 -43.69 2.76 0.22
CA MET A 577 -42.59 1.99 0.80
C MET A 577 -41.60 2.89 1.54
N ASP A 578 -42.05 3.48 2.65
CA ASP A 578 -41.24 4.36 3.49
C ASP A 578 -40.06 3.64 4.17
N ASP A 579 -40.25 2.37 4.51
CA ASP A 579 -39.25 1.50 5.15
C ASP A 579 -39.47 0.03 4.77
N PHE A 580 -38.60 -0.87 5.25
CA PHE A 580 -38.73 -2.31 4.95
C PHE A 580 -39.92 -2.98 5.64
N ALA A 581 -40.50 -2.36 6.68
CA ALA A 581 -41.71 -2.89 7.30
C ALA A 581 -42.95 -2.58 6.43
N SER A 582 -43.05 -1.40 5.82
CA SER A 582 -44.10 -1.08 4.83
C SER A 582 -43.97 -1.98 3.60
N THR A 583 -42.72 -2.19 3.16
CA THR A 583 -42.40 -3.12 2.07
C THR A 583 -42.88 -4.55 2.41
N ALA A 584 -42.61 -5.03 3.64
CA ALA A 584 -43.09 -6.34 4.11
C ALA A 584 -44.62 -6.44 4.12
N THR A 585 -45.33 -5.40 4.57
CA THR A 585 -46.81 -5.35 4.59
C THR A 585 -47.41 -5.43 3.19
N LEU A 586 -46.80 -4.77 2.20
CA LEU A 586 -47.23 -4.85 0.80
C LEU A 586 -46.91 -6.23 0.21
N MET A 587 -45.71 -6.77 0.48
CA MET A 587 -45.29 -8.09 0.01
C MET A 587 -46.18 -9.23 0.54
N GLU A 588 -46.69 -9.12 1.76
CA GLU A 588 -47.56 -10.14 2.35
C GLU A 588 -48.83 -10.36 1.51
N GLN A 589 -49.31 -9.31 0.83
CA GLN A 589 -50.51 -9.34 -0.01
C GLN A 589 -50.26 -9.84 -1.44
N LEU A 590 -48.99 -10.05 -1.82
CA LEU A 590 -48.61 -10.57 -3.12
C LEU A 590 -48.53 -12.10 -3.09
N ASP A 591 -48.84 -12.75 -4.19
CA ASP A 591 -48.86 -14.21 -4.30
C ASP A 591 -47.48 -14.77 -4.70
N LEU A 592 -46.70 -13.98 -5.44
CA LEU A 592 -45.35 -14.29 -5.91
C LEU A 592 -44.48 -13.04 -5.94
N ILE A 593 -43.20 -13.16 -5.59
CA ILE A 593 -42.19 -12.12 -5.79
C ILE A 593 -41.23 -12.57 -6.88
N ILE A 594 -41.03 -11.76 -7.90
CA ILE A 594 -39.98 -11.93 -8.92
C ILE A 594 -38.96 -10.82 -8.70
N THR A 595 -37.72 -11.20 -8.43
CA THR A 595 -36.69 -10.23 -8.06
C THR A 595 -35.31 -10.68 -8.55
N ILE A 596 -34.36 -9.76 -8.49
CA ILE A 596 -32.92 -10.02 -8.57
C ILE A 596 -32.30 -10.02 -7.16
N ASP A 597 -31.00 -10.33 -7.07
CA ASP A 597 -30.22 -10.38 -5.83
C ASP A 597 -30.10 -9.01 -5.13
N THR A 598 -31.09 -8.70 -4.29
CA THR A 598 -31.25 -7.43 -3.57
C THR A 598 -31.84 -7.68 -2.17
N ALA A 599 -31.91 -6.62 -1.35
CA ALA A 599 -32.57 -6.68 -0.05
C ALA A 599 -34.03 -7.19 -0.11
N VAL A 600 -34.74 -6.96 -1.23
CA VAL A 600 -36.11 -7.47 -1.42
C VAL A 600 -36.13 -8.99 -1.52
N ALA A 601 -35.12 -9.62 -2.14
CA ALA A 601 -34.99 -11.07 -2.15
C ALA A 601 -34.87 -11.60 -0.71
N HIS A 602 -33.96 -11.04 0.08
CA HIS A 602 -33.78 -11.44 1.47
C HIS A 602 -35.03 -11.21 2.33
N LEU A 603 -35.75 -10.10 2.12
CA LEU A 603 -37.02 -9.85 2.82
C LEU A 603 -38.10 -10.87 2.43
N ALA A 604 -38.28 -11.14 1.13
CA ALA A 604 -39.26 -12.11 0.65
C ALA A 604 -38.98 -13.50 1.23
N GLY A 605 -37.70 -13.89 1.21
CA GLY A 605 -37.20 -15.12 1.82
C GLY A 605 -37.45 -15.15 3.31
N ALA A 606 -37.18 -14.07 4.05
CA ALA A 606 -37.39 -14.00 5.49
C ALA A 606 -38.86 -14.09 5.91
N LEU A 607 -39.77 -13.60 5.07
CA LEU A 607 -41.23 -13.71 5.21
C LEU A 607 -41.78 -15.06 4.72
N GLY A 608 -40.94 -15.92 4.11
CA GLY A 608 -41.37 -17.20 3.56
C GLY A 608 -42.26 -17.08 2.32
N LYS A 609 -42.23 -15.93 1.63
CA LYS A 609 -43.04 -15.70 0.43
C LYS A 609 -42.50 -16.54 -0.74
N PRO A 610 -43.38 -17.14 -1.57
CA PRO A 610 -42.97 -17.72 -2.85
C PRO A 610 -42.21 -16.68 -3.66
N THR A 611 -40.98 -17.00 -4.04
CA THR A 611 -40.08 -16.03 -4.67
C THR A 611 -39.28 -16.67 -5.81
N TRP A 612 -39.24 -16.04 -6.97
CA TRP A 612 -38.42 -16.43 -8.10
C TRP A 612 -37.29 -15.42 -8.27
N LEU A 613 -36.06 -15.88 -8.08
CA LEU A 613 -34.87 -15.04 -8.08
C LEU A 613 -34.12 -15.19 -9.41
N LEU A 614 -33.97 -14.09 -10.14
CA LEU A 614 -33.12 -13.98 -11.31
C LEU A 614 -31.67 -13.73 -10.85
N LEU A 615 -30.76 -14.58 -11.30
CA LEU A 615 -29.35 -14.57 -10.89
C LEU A 615 -28.42 -14.39 -12.09
N SER A 616 -27.41 -13.55 -11.90
CA SER A 616 -26.28 -13.43 -12.81
C SER A 616 -25.49 -14.74 -12.90
N ALA A 617 -24.70 -14.89 -13.96
CA ALA A 617 -23.85 -16.07 -14.15
C ALA A 617 -22.82 -16.25 -13.01
N THR A 618 -22.35 -15.13 -12.44
CA THR A 618 -21.56 -15.08 -11.21
C THR A 618 -22.45 -14.50 -10.09
N PRO A 619 -23.16 -15.34 -9.32
CA PRO A 619 -24.05 -14.87 -8.26
C PRO A 619 -23.27 -14.58 -6.97
N ASP A 620 -23.93 -13.94 -6.00
CA ASP A 620 -23.43 -13.90 -4.62
C ASP A 620 -23.39 -15.32 -4.00
N TRP A 621 -22.50 -15.51 -3.02
CA TRP A 621 -22.23 -16.80 -2.38
C TRP A 621 -23.47 -17.46 -1.76
N ARG A 622 -24.45 -16.67 -1.33
CA ARG A 622 -25.70 -17.16 -0.71
C ARG A 622 -26.51 -18.05 -1.64
N TRP A 623 -26.31 -17.89 -2.94
CA TRP A 623 -27.07 -18.58 -3.96
C TRP A 623 -26.36 -19.80 -4.52
N MET A 624 -25.05 -19.97 -4.28
CA MET A 624 -24.23 -21.05 -4.83
C MET A 624 -24.29 -21.11 -6.37
N LEU A 625 -23.68 -22.11 -7.02
CA LEU A 625 -23.53 -22.13 -8.48
C LEU A 625 -24.55 -23.01 -9.21
N GLU A 626 -24.79 -24.23 -8.72
CA GLU A 626 -25.47 -25.28 -9.50
C GLU A 626 -26.91 -25.58 -9.05
N ARG A 627 -27.46 -24.77 -8.15
CA ARG A 627 -28.76 -25.04 -7.50
C ARG A 627 -29.92 -24.28 -8.13
N SER A 628 -31.09 -24.90 -8.24
CA SER A 628 -32.34 -24.21 -8.59
C SER A 628 -33.15 -23.77 -7.36
N ASP A 629 -32.68 -24.08 -6.16
CA ASP A 629 -33.29 -23.78 -4.86
C ASP A 629 -32.28 -23.03 -3.96
N SER A 630 -32.74 -22.47 -2.84
CA SER A 630 -31.87 -21.76 -1.87
C SER A 630 -31.87 -22.48 -0.52
N PRO A 631 -30.68 -22.87 0.01
CA PRO A 631 -30.58 -23.43 1.36
C PRO A 631 -30.91 -22.39 2.45
N TRP A 632 -30.73 -21.10 2.14
CA TRP A 632 -31.06 -19.99 3.05
C TRP A 632 -32.56 -19.66 3.08
N TYR A 633 -33.26 -19.90 1.96
CA TYR A 633 -34.65 -19.51 1.75
C TYR A 633 -35.42 -20.60 0.98
N PRO A 634 -36.02 -21.58 1.67
CA PRO A 634 -36.69 -22.72 1.01
C PRO A 634 -37.90 -22.35 0.14
N SER A 635 -38.47 -21.14 0.30
CA SER A 635 -39.56 -20.64 -0.54
C SER A 635 -39.09 -20.09 -1.91
N MET A 636 -37.79 -20.10 -2.17
CA MET A 636 -37.19 -19.55 -3.39
C MET A 636 -36.93 -20.59 -4.49
N ARG A 637 -37.15 -20.15 -5.73
CA ARG A 637 -36.69 -20.82 -6.95
C ARG A 637 -35.71 -19.90 -7.68
N LEU A 638 -34.60 -20.45 -8.17
CA LEU A 638 -33.51 -19.70 -8.77
C LEU A 638 -33.48 -19.89 -10.30
N PHE A 639 -33.39 -18.78 -11.03
CA PHE A 639 -33.33 -18.71 -12.49
C PHE A 639 -32.04 -18.01 -12.90
N ARG A 640 -31.12 -18.76 -13.51
CA ARG A 640 -29.72 -18.33 -13.70
C ARG A 640 -29.41 -18.02 -15.14
N GLN A 641 -28.59 -17.00 -15.35
CA GLN A 641 -27.91 -16.81 -16.63
C GLN A 641 -26.95 -17.97 -16.90
N ALA A 642 -26.97 -18.50 -18.13
CA ALA A 642 -25.93 -19.41 -18.60
C ALA A 642 -24.64 -18.67 -19.01
N LYS A 643 -24.78 -17.40 -19.43
CA LYS A 643 -23.68 -16.53 -19.85
C LYS A 643 -23.85 -15.15 -19.23
N PRO A 644 -22.77 -14.51 -18.71
CA PRO A 644 -22.84 -13.17 -18.17
C PRO A 644 -23.54 -12.19 -19.13
N GLY A 645 -24.58 -11.50 -18.64
CA GLY A 645 -25.33 -10.50 -19.40
C GLY A 645 -26.44 -11.04 -20.30
N ASP A 646 -26.51 -12.36 -20.53
CA ASP A 646 -27.58 -12.97 -21.32
C ASP A 646 -28.77 -13.39 -20.43
N TRP A 647 -29.82 -12.58 -20.45
CA TRP A 647 -31.06 -12.82 -19.70
C TRP A 647 -32.13 -13.59 -20.50
N SER A 648 -31.87 -13.94 -21.77
CA SER A 648 -32.90 -14.51 -22.65
C SER A 648 -33.45 -15.85 -22.15
N GLU A 649 -32.56 -16.78 -21.80
CA GLU A 649 -32.92 -18.11 -21.28
C GLU A 649 -33.64 -18.05 -19.92
N PRO A 650 -33.11 -17.38 -18.86
CA PRO A 650 -33.79 -17.34 -17.58
C PRO A 650 -35.17 -16.67 -17.67
N LEU A 651 -35.32 -15.60 -18.47
CA LEU A 651 -36.62 -14.95 -18.66
C LEU A 651 -37.61 -15.81 -19.45
N ALA A 652 -37.15 -16.55 -20.46
CA ALA A 652 -38.01 -17.47 -21.21
C ALA A 652 -38.56 -18.59 -20.30
N LYS A 653 -37.70 -19.22 -19.48
CA LYS A 653 -38.10 -20.24 -18.50
C LYS A 653 -39.06 -19.65 -17.46
N LEU A 654 -38.75 -18.46 -16.97
CA LEU A 654 -39.59 -17.78 -15.99
C LEU A 654 -41.01 -17.52 -16.53
N ARG A 655 -41.12 -17.03 -17.78
CA ARG A 655 -42.42 -16.77 -18.41
C ARG A 655 -43.23 -18.05 -18.61
N GLU A 656 -42.57 -19.11 -19.06
CA GLU A 656 -43.23 -20.42 -19.22
C GLU A 656 -43.78 -20.95 -17.90
N GLU A 657 -42.97 -20.88 -16.83
CA GLU A 657 -43.38 -21.30 -15.49
C GLU A 657 -44.51 -20.44 -14.93
N LEU A 658 -44.49 -19.12 -15.19
CA LEU A 658 -45.57 -18.23 -14.76
C LEU A 658 -46.90 -18.63 -15.42
N GLY A 659 -46.88 -18.94 -16.71
CA GLY A 659 -48.06 -19.41 -17.43
C GLY A 659 -48.61 -20.75 -16.95
N ARG A 660 -47.79 -21.59 -16.32
CA ARG A 660 -48.23 -22.86 -15.69
C ARG A 660 -48.80 -22.69 -14.29
N THR A 661 -48.53 -21.57 -13.62
CA THR A 661 -48.92 -21.30 -12.24
C THR A 661 -50.37 -20.76 -12.14
N ILE A 662 -50.97 -20.39 -13.27
CA ILE A 662 -52.25 -19.69 -13.43
C ILE A 662 -53.32 -20.64 -13.98
#